data_AF-A0A940I735-F1
#
_entry.id   AF-A0A940I735-F1
#
_cell.length_a   1.000
_cell.length_b   1.000
_cell.length_c   1.000
_cell.angle_alpha   90.00
_cell.angle_beta   90.00
_cell.angle_gamma   90.00
#
_symmetry.space_group_name_H-M   'P 1'
#
loop_
_entity.id
_entity.type
_entity.pdbx_description
1 polymer ?
#
loop_
_entity_poly.entity_id
_entity_poly.type
_entity_poly.pdbx_seq_one_letter_code
_entity_poly.pdbx_strand_id
1 'polypeptide(L)'
;MRMKPWIPFLFVLFLSLGIEVHVKAHVIDETKTYKIQNYENYYPLIQSYTGESGVTFESYSPKWNQISQLQALEKELLQNKHGEELAYLDKVMIFPDYPTGDNSILGQYFAQYYVYGNGQLEYDDGRVIHLYGGNDFTTVEDVAYTLSHEYGHHFTYYYFIQKEQLLPDDWLKSEYVYSRALNQYANIHDDGSGPYRWNLAEIAAEDYVQLFGSETAIQQSLPMNTDISSPFETPDVQAYWKKILGNGYEPKEVLRLYLTDFHKDPYYSYYDVQFTIANLNQPAYIRGEGDFSKGYSSYLTTIRPESKGQAWVYQQELPYQQTGWMLDGSVNETITVQAISYEDQGFNQGSAFLKLPLNNLPQLVTTEEQLKKENVRYYTIAEKKRMLTEIANEKGIPAEILKAIAFVETGMKQFDEEGNPIVSEDGGIGMMQVTLSDEEMSAKGIDKEKLMWDTRYNIEVAADILLEKWNYSFLPKVNDHHKNYIEDWYFAVMAYNGLSKRNDPSIEQEETPYQERVLEVIRNYSLLEIGETPALDIRYTNPEKPDVMVFPEGDYVWPTKTRTRQNFQVGDVVYTFNPYAAYSNVRDGVDGDVRLRAEHYTPVKIVSGPYETEKNPNNQYVMYEVEGNGFTGYIASSNLMYSDTIKLFPDIVRGEVARAVAYLQNLEVINGYTDGTFRPNEPLLRRHAAKLLVKALGLELPEDYQVKATDMKPGDLGYDDMAITEAYGLMGNGGKLRPDEHLTRAQMAAILVRAFGHLMEKPTTKYSFQDVDETFWNYEDINTLAHNKITIADPFRPSTTVTRSQFALFLQRTLQLEEN
;
A
#
# COMPACT_ATOMS: atom_id res chain seq x y z
N MET A 1 -1.10 72.47 15.22
CA MET A 1 -0.55 71.62 16.32
C MET A 1 -1.62 70.58 16.65
N ARG A 2 -1.77 69.53 15.84
CA ARG A 2 -1.26 68.14 15.96
C ARG A 2 -1.77 67.34 17.18
N MET A 3 -2.56 66.30 16.87
CA MET A 3 -2.59 64.94 17.46
C MET A 3 -3.40 64.05 16.48
N LYS A 4 -2.81 63.09 15.74
CA LYS A 4 -2.57 61.63 16.00
C LYS A 4 -3.54 60.76 15.13
N PRO A 5 -3.27 59.46 14.83
CA PRO A 5 -2.11 58.86 14.16
C PRO A 5 -2.47 57.81 13.07
N TRP A 6 -1.41 57.26 12.43
CA TRP A 6 -1.26 56.20 11.42
C TRP A 6 -1.96 54.84 11.62
N ILE A 7 -2.29 54.14 10.49
CA ILE A 7 -1.74 52.83 10.03
C ILE A 7 -1.72 52.80 8.47
N PRO A 8 -0.66 52.31 7.77
CA PRO A 8 -0.53 52.39 6.30
C PRO A 8 -0.73 51.06 5.52
N PHE A 9 -1.33 51.23 4.33
CA PHE A 9 -1.06 50.60 3.01
C PHE A 9 -1.19 49.09 2.78
N LEU A 10 -2.26 48.72 2.04
CA LEU A 10 -2.29 47.58 1.12
C LEU A 10 -2.15 48.12 -0.32
N PHE A 11 -1.19 47.61 -1.08
CA PHE A 11 -0.98 47.93 -2.49
C PHE A 11 -1.94 47.08 -3.35
N VAL A 12 -2.85 47.73 -4.07
CA VAL A 12 -3.59 47.15 -5.19
C VAL A 12 -3.12 47.83 -6.46
N LEU A 13 -2.54 47.07 -7.37
CA LEU A 13 -2.58 47.39 -8.80
C LEU A 13 -2.31 46.13 -9.60
N PHE A 14 -3.31 45.66 -10.35
CA PHE A 14 -3.14 45.41 -11.78
C PHE A 14 -4.52 45.52 -12.46
N LEU A 15 -4.66 46.56 -13.28
CA LEU A 15 -5.66 46.66 -14.32
C LEU A 15 -5.25 45.72 -15.45
N SER A 16 -6.09 44.76 -15.80
CA SER A 16 -6.16 44.21 -17.15
C SER A 16 -7.56 44.47 -17.71
N LEU A 17 -7.55 45.18 -18.84
CA LEU A 17 -8.62 45.44 -19.79
C LEU A 17 -9.72 44.37 -19.84
N GLY A 18 -10.97 44.84 -19.83
CA GLY A 18 -12.16 44.01 -19.91
C GLY A 18 -12.18 43.11 -21.14
N ILE A 19 -12.31 41.82 -20.88
CA ILE A 19 -12.92 40.84 -21.78
C ILE A 19 -14.36 40.71 -21.26
N GLU A 20 -15.36 40.97 -22.10
CA GLU A 20 -16.73 40.56 -21.82
C GLU A 20 -16.74 39.04 -21.71
N VAL A 21 -16.73 38.52 -20.48
CA VAL A 21 -16.99 37.11 -20.23
C VAL A 21 -18.50 36.94 -20.41
N HIS A 22 -18.93 36.53 -21.60
CA HIS A 22 -20.31 36.09 -21.81
C HIS A 22 -20.50 34.76 -21.08
N VAL A 23 -20.88 34.81 -19.81
CA VAL A 23 -21.34 33.66 -19.05
C VAL A 23 -22.76 33.34 -19.49
N LYS A 24 -22.97 32.18 -20.12
CA LYS A 24 -24.31 31.63 -20.37
C LYS A 24 -24.54 30.45 -19.43
N ALA A 25 -25.55 30.57 -18.57
CA ALA A 25 -26.08 29.45 -17.82
C ALA A 25 -26.86 28.54 -18.78
N HIS A 26 -26.57 27.25 -18.77
CA HIS A 26 -27.31 26.24 -19.51
C HIS A 26 -27.96 25.30 -18.52
N VAL A 27 -29.29 25.19 -18.57
CA VAL A 27 -30.04 24.18 -17.82
C VAL A 27 -30.28 23.00 -18.73
N ILE A 28 -29.98 21.80 -18.26
CA ILE A 28 -30.24 20.56 -18.96
C ILE A 28 -31.47 19.93 -18.34
N ASP A 29 -32.44 19.63 -19.21
CA ASP A 29 -33.59 18.81 -18.90
C ASP A 29 -33.55 17.56 -19.78
N GLU A 30 -33.19 16.43 -19.17
CA GLU A 30 -33.00 15.16 -19.87
C GLU A 30 -34.30 14.56 -20.41
N THR A 31 -35.45 14.98 -19.88
CA THR A 31 -36.75 14.53 -20.38
C THR A 31 -37.07 15.14 -21.74
N LYS A 32 -36.37 16.22 -22.14
CA LYS A 32 -36.63 17.04 -23.33
C LYS A 32 -38.10 17.50 -23.43
N THR A 33 -38.84 17.50 -22.33
CA THR A 33 -40.23 17.95 -22.33
C THR A 33 -40.24 19.48 -22.33
N TYR A 34 -40.79 20.11 -23.37
CA TYR A 34 -40.85 21.58 -23.54
C TYR A 34 -41.71 22.30 -22.47
N LYS A 35 -42.10 21.61 -21.40
CA LYS A 35 -42.94 22.09 -20.32
C LYS A 35 -42.26 21.83 -18.99
N ILE A 36 -41.24 22.63 -18.65
CA ILE A 36 -40.98 22.93 -17.25
C ILE A 36 -42.24 23.65 -16.75
N GLN A 37 -43.24 22.88 -16.32
CA GLN A 37 -44.27 23.44 -15.46
C GLN A 37 -43.52 23.81 -14.19
N ASN A 38 -43.58 25.07 -13.78
CA ASN A 38 -43.07 25.46 -12.46
C ASN A 38 -43.98 24.82 -11.40
N TYR A 39 -43.77 23.53 -11.12
CA TYR A 39 -44.58 22.70 -10.23
C TYR A 39 -44.67 23.31 -8.82
N GLU A 40 -43.59 23.98 -8.40
CA GLU A 40 -43.50 24.79 -7.18
C GLU A 40 -44.57 25.88 -7.07
N ASN A 41 -45.05 26.41 -8.21
CA ASN A 41 -46.10 27.43 -8.25
C ASN A 41 -47.52 26.84 -8.27
N TYR A 42 -47.66 25.54 -8.51
CA TYR A 42 -48.95 24.87 -8.62
C TYR A 42 -49.43 24.30 -7.28
N TYR A 43 -48.50 23.80 -6.47
CA TYR A 43 -48.78 23.23 -5.16
C TYR A 43 -48.31 24.15 -4.03
N PRO A 44 -49.09 24.33 -2.95
CA PRO A 44 -48.61 25.02 -1.77
C PRO A 44 -47.57 24.14 -1.05
N LEU A 45 -46.49 24.76 -0.57
CA LEU A 45 -45.52 24.09 0.29
C LEU A 45 -46.22 23.61 1.58
N ILE A 46 -46.10 22.32 1.89
CA ILE A 46 -46.74 21.68 3.05
C ILE A 46 -45.75 21.54 4.21
N GLN A 47 -44.52 21.10 3.92
CA GLN A 47 -43.48 20.90 4.91
C GLN A 47 -42.12 21.20 4.31
N SER A 48 -41.20 21.71 5.12
CA SER A 48 -39.81 21.95 4.71
C SER A 48 -38.85 21.66 5.87
N TYR A 49 -37.70 21.10 5.56
CA TYR A 49 -36.65 20.77 6.51
C TYR A 49 -35.28 20.91 5.83
N THR A 50 -34.41 21.75 6.39
CA THR A 50 -33.00 21.82 5.99
C THR A 50 -32.17 20.95 6.92
N GLY A 51 -31.48 19.98 6.32
CA GLY A 51 -30.74 18.97 7.03
C GLY A 51 -29.32 19.35 7.40
N GLU A 52 -28.63 18.46 8.12
CA GLU A 52 -27.22 18.62 8.48
C GLU A 52 -26.29 18.54 7.25
N SER A 53 -26.75 17.87 6.19
CA SER A 53 -26.11 17.87 4.87
C SER A 53 -26.05 19.24 4.20
N GLY A 54 -26.90 20.18 4.64
CA GLY A 54 -27.13 21.46 3.96
C GLY A 54 -28.25 21.42 2.91
N VAL A 55 -28.72 20.22 2.53
CA VAL A 55 -29.82 20.04 1.57
C VAL A 55 -31.16 20.35 2.22
N THR A 56 -32.01 21.09 1.51
CA THR A 56 -33.38 21.40 1.93
C THR A 56 -34.39 20.45 1.28
N PHE A 57 -35.12 19.71 2.10
CA PHE A 57 -36.20 18.83 1.70
C PHE A 57 -37.52 19.60 1.77
N GLU A 58 -38.23 19.71 0.65
CA GLU A 58 -39.52 20.39 0.56
C GLU A 58 -40.59 19.41 0.11
N SER A 59 -41.71 19.36 0.83
CA SER A 59 -42.84 18.52 0.46
C SER A 59 -44.04 19.37 0.10
N TYR A 60 -44.61 19.02 -1.05
CA TYR A 60 -45.87 19.49 -1.58
C TYR A 60 -46.93 18.38 -1.55
N SER A 61 -46.56 17.17 -1.12
CA SER A 61 -47.46 16.04 -0.96
C SER A 61 -48.11 16.02 0.42
N PRO A 62 -49.45 15.92 0.53
CA PRO A 62 -50.12 15.78 1.83
C PRO A 62 -49.78 14.48 2.56
N LYS A 63 -49.15 13.49 1.90
CA LYS A 63 -48.67 12.25 2.53
C LYS A 63 -47.28 12.39 3.15
N TRP A 64 -46.52 13.40 2.75
CA TRP A 64 -45.18 13.73 3.26
C TRP A 64 -45.23 15.01 4.09
N ASN A 65 -46.07 15.04 5.12
CA ASN A 65 -46.39 16.26 5.86
C ASN A 65 -45.69 16.37 7.23
N GLN A 66 -44.95 15.35 7.65
CA GLN A 66 -44.22 15.34 8.92
C GLN A 66 -42.72 15.63 8.70
N ILE A 67 -42.12 16.46 9.56
CA ILE A 67 -40.67 16.72 9.55
C ILE A 67 -39.89 15.40 9.69
N SER A 68 -40.37 14.46 10.50
CA SER A 68 -39.71 13.16 10.68
C SER A 68 -39.62 12.34 9.39
N GLN A 69 -40.54 12.51 8.43
CA GLN A 69 -40.45 11.85 7.12
C GLN A 69 -39.33 12.49 6.28
N LEU A 70 -39.21 13.82 6.30
CA LEU A 70 -38.15 14.53 5.58
C LEU A 70 -36.76 14.26 6.18
N GLN A 71 -36.67 14.14 7.51
CA GLN A 71 -35.45 13.72 8.20
C GLN A 71 -35.05 12.29 7.84
N ALA A 72 -36.03 11.38 7.72
CA ALA A 72 -35.76 10.01 7.30
C ALA A 72 -35.31 9.97 5.83
N LEU A 73 -35.85 10.84 4.97
CA LEU A 73 -35.42 10.97 3.58
C LEU A 73 -34.00 11.56 3.45
N GLU A 74 -33.63 12.53 4.29
CA GLU A 74 -32.23 12.99 4.38
C GLU A 74 -31.31 11.84 4.79
N LYS A 75 -31.71 11.06 5.81
CA LYS A 75 -30.91 9.94 6.27
C LYS A 75 -30.68 8.93 5.13
N GLU A 76 -31.71 8.64 4.34
CA GLU A 76 -31.61 7.79 3.15
C GLU A 76 -30.67 8.39 2.10
N LEU A 77 -30.78 9.70 1.80
CA LEU A 77 -29.84 10.39 0.90
C LEU A 77 -28.38 10.17 1.37
N LEU A 78 -28.11 10.39 2.65
CA LEU A 78 -26.78 10.27 3.26
C LEU A 78 -26.29 8.83 3.41
N GLN A 79 -27.13 7.82 3.19
CA GLN A 79 -26.70 6.42 3.09
C GLN A 79 -26.16 6.06 1.70
N ASN A 80 -26.43 6.88 0.68
CA ASN A 80 -25.70 6.83 -0.58
C ASN A 80 -24.29 7.38 -0.36
N LYS A 81 -23.29 6.85 -1.08
CA LYS A 81 -21.93 7.39 -1.00
C LYS A 81 -21.81 8.65 -1.83
N HIS A 82 -21.38 9.72 -1.18
CA HIS A 82 -21.24 11.05 -1.76
C HIS A 82 -19.81 11.59 -1.57
N GLY A 83 -19.43 12.55 -2.39
CA GLY A 83 -18.17 13.31 -2.33
C GLY A 83 -18.43 14.81 -2.23
N GLU A 84 -17.58 15.59 -2.91
CA GLU A 84 -17.65 17.06 -2.93
C GLU A 84 -18.93 17.58 -3.59
N GLU A 85 -19.55 16.79 -4.47
CA GLU A 85 -20.72 17.18 -5.23
C GLU A 85 -21.93 17.48 -4.33
N LEU A 86 -22.06 16.81 -3.18
CA LEU A 86 -23.20 17.00 -2.26
C LEU A 86 -23.40 18.49 -1.89
N ALA A 87 -22.32 19.27 -1.80
CA ALA A 87 -22.37 20.69 -1.49
C ALA A 87 -23.07 21.56 -2.57
N TYR A 88 -23.28 21.00 -3.78
CA TYR A 88 -23.94 21.66 -4.90
C TYR A 88 -25.44 21.33 -4.97
N LEU A 89 -25.91 20.33 -4.22
CA LEU A 89 -27.34 20.00 -4.12
C LEU A 89 -28.01 20.89 -3.07
N ASP A 90 -28.95 21.74 -3.50
CA ASP A 90 -29.68 22.63 -2.60
C ASP A 90 -31.00 22.02 -2.15
N LYS A 91 -31.74 21.36 -3.05
CA LYS A 91 -33.09 20.88 -2.74
C LYS A 91 -33.44 19.48 -3.24
N VAL A 92 -34.26 18.80 -2.45
CA VAL A 92 -35.04 17.63 -2.86
C VAL A 92 -36.52 17.92 -2.62
N MET A 93 -37.33 17.87 -3.67
CA MET A 93 -38.71 18.34 -3.67
C MET A 93 -39.69 17.21 -3.97
N ILE A 94 -40.63 16.94 -3.07
CA ILE A 94 -41.61 15.86 -3.21
C ILE A 94 -42.96 16.42 -3.67
N PHE A 95 -43.40 16.04 -4.87
CA PHE A 95 -44.66 16.46 -5.46
C PHE A 95 -45.74 15.36 -5.32
N PRO A 96 -47.03 15.74 -5.19
CA PRO A 96 -48.11 14.78 -4.97
C PRO A 96 -48.42 13.89 -6.19
N ASP A 97 -48.20 14.38 -7.40
CA ASP A 97 -48.58 13.74 -8.67
C ASP A 97 -47.42 13.76 -9.69
N TYR A 98 -47.73 13.48 -10.97
CA TYR A 98 -46.75 13.24 -12.04
C TYR A 98 -46.80 14.32 -13.15
N PRO A 99 -45.66 14.70 -13.78
CA PRO A 99 -45.55 15.77 -14.80
C PRO A 99 -46.52 15.66 -15.99
N THR A 100 -46.85 14.44 -16.40
CA THR A 100 -47.66 14.11 -17.59
C THR A 100 -49.07 13.60 -17.24
N GLY A 101 -49.37 13.44 -15.94
CA GLY A 101 -50.59 12.79 -15.46
C GLY A 101 -50.57 11.25 -15.53
N ASP A 102 -49.47 10.65 -15.98
CA ASP A 102 -49.19 9.21 -15.87
C ASP A 102 -47.92 8.97 -15.05
N ASN A 103 -47.79 7.79 -14.44
CA ASN A 103 -46.71 7.45 -13.51
C ASN A 103 -45.39 7.04 -14.20
N SER A 104 -45.15 7.55 -15.41
CA SER A 104 -43.97 7.18 -16.21
C SER A 104 -42.68 7.90 -15.80
N ILE A 105 -42.81 9.02 -15.07
CA ILE A 105 -41.68 9.83 -14.57
C ILE A 105 -41.81 9.92 -13.06
N LEU A 106 -40.90 9.26 -12.33
CA LEU A 106 -40.91 9.21 -10.87
C LEU A 106 -39.95 10.23 -10.24
N GLY A 107 -38.94 10.65 -10.98
CA GLY A 107 -37.95 11.63 -10.54
C GLY A 107 -37.50 12.52 -11.69
N GLN A 108 -36.85 13.63 -11.36
CA GLN A 108 -36.16 14.47 -12.34
C GLN A 108 -35.06 15.30 -11.69
N TYR A 109 -33.89 15.25 -12.30
CA TYR A 109 -32.73 16.07 -11.96
C TYR A 109 -32.55 17.25 -12.93
N PHE A 110 -32.18 18.42 -12.39
CA PHE A 110 -31.94 19.64 -13.18
C PHE A 110 -30.48 20.10 -13.08
N ALA A 111 -29.65 19.64 -14.01
CA ALA A 111 -28.27 20.10 -14.12
C ALA A 111 -28.20 21.54 -14.65
N GLN A 112 -27.29 22.34 -14.11
CA GLN A 112 -26.94 23.63 -14.69
C GLN A 112 -25.45 23.88 -14.55
N TYR A 113 -24.90 24.58 -15.53
CA TYR A 113 -23.48 24.89 -15.58
C TYR A 113 -23.26 26.17 -16.37
N TYR A 114 -22.09 26.76 -16.16
CA TYR A 114 -21.61 27.93 -16.86
C TYR A 114 -20.52 27.56 -17.86
N VAL A 115 -20.58 28.21 -19.03
CA VAL A 115 -19.49 28.19 -20.01
C VAL A 115 -18.85 29.56 -20.03
N TYR A 116 -17.58 29.63 -19.63
CA TYR A 116 -16.81 30.86 -19.62
C TYR A 116 -16.25 31.16 -21.01
N GLY A 117 -15.94 32.43 -21.29
CA GLY A 117 -15.45 32.87 -22.62
C GLY A 117 -14.12 32.23 -23.06
N ASN A 118 -13.39 31.60 -22.13
CA ASN A 118 -12.16 30.83 -22.39
C ASN A 118 -12.44 29.33 -22.64
N GLY A 119 -13.69 28.88 -22.62
CA GLY A 119 -14.10 27.48 -22.77
C GLY A 119 -14.10 26.67 -21.48
N GLN A 120 -13.76 27.26 -20.33
CA GLN A 120 -13.84 26.59 -19.03
C GLN A 120 -15.30 26.35 -18.63
N LEU A 121 -15.57 25.17 -18.06
CA LEU A 121 -16.86 24.80 -17.52
C LEU A 121 -16.85 24.88 -15.99
N GLU A 122 -17.97 25.31 -15.43
CA GLU A 122 -18.20 25.29 -13.97
C GLU A 122 -19.60 24.78 -13.70
N TYR A 123 -19.69 23.81 -12.80
CA TYR A 123 -20.96 23.29 -12.32
C TYR A 123 -21.62 24.29 -11.39
N ASP A 124 -22.90 24.59 -11.62
CA ASP A 124 -23.63 25.58 -10.84
C ASP A 124 -24.07 24.98 -9.50
N ASP A 125 -23.99 25.78 -8.43
CA ASP A 125 -24.61 25.42 -7.15
C ASP A 125 -26.14 25.55 -7.24
N GLY A 126 -26.87 25.23 -6.18
CA GLY A 126 -28.33 25.36 -6.21
C GLY A 126 -29.05 24.27 -7.00
N ARG A 127 -28.46 23.07 -7.13
CA ARG A 127 -29.07 21.97 -7.90
C ARG A 127 -30.28 21.40 -7.17
N VAL A 128 -31.23 20.86 -7.95
CA VAL A 128 -32.52 20.41 -7.41
C VAL A 128 -32.87 19.03 -7.97
N ILE A 129 -33.39 18.18 -7.09
CA ILE A 129 -34.04 16.90 -7.43
C ILE A 129 -35.55 17.02 -7.18
N HIS A 130 -36.36 16.63 -8.15
CA HIS A 130 -37.79 16.43 -7.98
C HIS A 130 -38.09 14.93 -7.81
N LEU A 131 -38.96 14.61 -6.85
CA LEU A 131 -39.57 13.30 -6.66
C LEU A 131 -41.07 13.45 -6.90
N TYR A 132 -41.62 12.68 -7.83
CA TYR A 132 -43.03 12.74 -8.25
C TYR A 132 -43.84 11.59 -7.66
N GLY A 133 -45.17 11.71 -7.69
CA GLY A 133 -46.07 10.65 -7.23
C GLY A 133 -46.09 10.44 -5.71
N GLY A 134 -45.71 11.44 -4.92
CA GLY A 134 -45.63 11.36 -3.45
C GLY A 134 -46.97 11.10 -2.74
N ASN A 135 -48.11 11.04 -3.45
CA ASN A 135 -49.36 10.51 -2.89
C ASN A 135 -49.48 8.98 -2.96
N ASP A 136 -48.78 8.37 -3.92
CA ASP A 136 -48.74 6.94 -4.18
C ASP A 136 -47.53 6.31 -3.49
N PHE A 137 -46.37 6.98 -3.54
CA PHE A 137 -45.12 6.60 -2.87
C PHE A 137 -44.99 7.39 -1.56
N THR A 138 -45.26 6.72 -0.43
CA THR A 138 -45.53 7.42 0.85
C THR A 138 -44.52 7.11 1.95
N THR A 139 -43.58 6.22 1.67
CA THR A 139 -42.48 5.81 2.56
C THR A 139 -41.13 6.15 1.95
N VAL A 140 -40.08 6.16 2.77
CA VAL A 140 -38.70 6.38 2.29
C VAL A 140 -38.26 5.23 1.40
N GLU A 141 -38.64 4.01 1.78
CA GLU A 141 -38.41 2.82 1.00
C GLU A 141 -39.02 2.96 -0.40
N ASP A 142 -40.25 3.47 -0.54
CA ASP A 142 -40.90 3.64 -1.84
C ASP A 142 -40.13 4.56 -2.82
N VAL A 143 -39.33 5.50 -2.30
CA VAL A 143 -38.65 6.53 -3.11
C VAL A 143 -37.12 6.40 -3.11
N ALA A 144 -36.56 5.45 -2.35
CA ALA A 144 -35.12 5.31 -2.15
C ALA A 144 -34.35 5.11 -3.46
N TYR A 145 -34.83 4.20 -4.33
CA TYR A 145 -34.24 3.99 -5.64
C TYR A 145 -34.26 5.26 -6.49
N THR A 146 -35.43 5.89 -6.64
CA THR A 146 -35.58 7.11 -7.43
C THR A 146 -34.68 8.22 -6.92
N LEU A 147 -34.62 8.43 -5.60
CA LEU A 147 -33.71 9.40 -5.00
C LEU A 147 -32.24 9.10 -5.33
N SER A 148 -31.81 7.85 -5.19
CA SER A 148 -30.44 7.43 -5.54
C SER A 148 -30.14 7.60 -7.02
N HIS A 149 -31.11 7.34 -7.90
CA HIS A 149 -30.97 7.49 -9.36
C HIS A 149 -30.83 8.97 -9.75
N GLU A 150 -31.72 9.83 -9.26
CA GLU A 150 -31.64 11.28 -9.51
C GLU A 150 -30.37 11.90 -8.92
N TYR A 151 -29.93 11.41 -7.76
CA TYR A 151 -28.63 11.80 -7.20
C TYR A 151 -27.47 11.26 -8.06
N GLY A 152 -27.61 10.10 -8.69
CA GLY A 152 -26.65 9.58 -9.66
C GLY A 152 -26.44 10.50 -10.87
N HIS A 153 -27.51 11.13 -11.36
CA HIS A 153 -27.38 12.22 -12.33
C HIS A 153 -26.58 13.38 -11.72
N HIS A 154 -26.97 13.90 -10.56
CA HIS A 154 -26.24 14.97 -9.88
C HIS A 154 -24.73 14.68 -9.76
N PHE A 155 -24.39 13.49 -9.31
CA PHE A 155 -23.02 13.00 -9.16
C PHE A 155 -22.26 13.00 -10.49
N THR A 156 -22.78 12.31 -11.50
CA THR A 156 -22.11 12.13 -12.79
C THR A 156 -21.94 13.46 -13.52
N TYR A 157 -22.97 14.33 -13.48
CA TYR A 157 -22.89 15.69 -14.01
C TYR A 157 -21.80 16.52 -13.37
N TYR A 158 -21.69 16.51 -12.04
CA TYR A 158 -20.61 17.22 -11.35
C TYR A 158 -19.25 16.73 -11.83
N TYR A 159 -19.00 15.42 -11.88
CA TYR A 159 -17.68 14.92 -12.28
C TYR A 159 -17.37 15.18 -13.76
N PHE A 160 -18.31 14.95 -14.68
CA PHE A 160 -18.07 15.17 -16.11
C PHE A 160 -17.86 16.66 -16.44
N ILE A 161 -18.63 17.55 -15.82
CA ILE A 161 -18.52 19.00 -16.06
C ILE A 161 -17.36 19.60 -15.26
N GLN A 162 -17.34 19.41 -13.94
CA GLN A 162 -16.38 20.08 -13.06
C GLN A 162 -14.98 19.47 -13.17
N LYS A 163 -14.87 18.14 -13.22
CA LYS A 163 -13.56 17.45 -13.17
C LYS A 163 -13.02 17.11 -14.55
N GLU A 164 -13.86 16.59 -15.45
CA GLU A 164 -13.43 16.27 -16.82
C GLU A 164 -13.55 17.44 -17.81
N GLN A 165 -14.27 18.50 -17.45
CA GLN A 165 -14.46 19.69 -18.31
C GLN A 165 -15.12 19.32 -19.66
N LEU A 166 -16.10 18.42 -19.63
CA LEU A 166 -16.86 17.96 -20.80
C LEU A 166 -18.29 18.50 -20.79
N LEU A 167 -18.74 18.97 -21.97
CA LEU A 167 -20.14 19.27 -22.22
C LEU A 167 -20.94 17.97 -22.39
N PRO A 168 -22.26 17.96 -22.12
CA PRO A 168 -23.12 16.79 -22.30
C PRO A 168 -23.00 16.13 -23.67
N ASP A 169 -22.97 16.92 -24.75
CA ASP A 169 -22.83 16.44 -26.12
C ASP A 169 -21.42 15.85 -26.45
N ASP A 170 -20.49 15.93 -25.50
CA ASP A 170 -19.13 15.41 -25.61
C ASP A 170 -18.87 14.25 -24.62
N TRP A 171 -19.88 13.79 -23.88
CA TRP A 171 -19.70 12.79 -22.82
C TRP A 171 -19.25 11.43 -23.33
N LEU A 172 -19.53 11.07 -24.59
CA LEU A 172 -18.94 9.90 -25.23
C LEU A 172 -17.39 9.90 -25.25
N LYS A 173 -16.74 11.03 -24.98
CA LYS A 173 -15.27 11.16 -24.88
C LYS A 173 -14.73 11.02 -23.46
N SER A 174 -15.61 10.91 -22.45
CA SER A 174 -15.22 10.80 -21.04
C SER A 174 -14.36 9.57 -20.79
N GLU A 175 -13.39 9.69 -19.88
CA GLU A 175 -12.58 8.56 -19.41
C GLU A 175 -13.46 7.46 -18.79
N TYR A 176 -14.61 7.83 -18.21
CA TYR A 176 -15.64 6.90 -17.73
C TYR A 176 -16.12 5.96 -18.83
N VAL A 177 -16.43 6.47 -20.02
CA VAL A 177 -16.99 5.67 -21.14
C VAL A 177 -16.01 4.57 -21.56
N TYR A 178 -14.72 4.88 -21.62
CA TYR A 178 -13.68 3.91 -21.93
C TYR A 178 -13.47 2.93 -20.79
N SER A 179 -13.39 3.42 -19.56
CA SER A 179 -13.17 2.60 -18.36
C SER A 179 -14.35 1.66 -18.07
N ARG A 180 -15.55 2.05 -18.47
CA ARG A 180 -16.78 1.25 -18.38
C ARG A 180 -17.01 0.37 -19.61
N ALA A 181 -16.08 0.38 -20.57
CA ALA A 181 -16.14 -0.33 -21.84
C ALA A 181 -17.42 -0.04 -22.65
N LEU A 182 -18.02 1.14 -22.48
CA LEU A 182 -19.27 1.51 -23.14
C LEU A 182 -19.06 1.77 -24.63
N ASN A 183 -17.86 2.18 -25.03
CA ASN A 183 -17.47 2.41 -26.42
C ASN A 183 -17.62 1.16 -27.34
N GLN A 184 -17.77 -0.05 -26.79
CA GLN A 184 -18.03 -1.25 -27.59
C GLN A 184 -19.49 -1.37 -28.07
N TYR A 185 -20.41 -0.62 -27.47
CA TYR A 185 -21.84 -0.67 -27.79
C TYR A 185 -22.21 0.44 -28.75
N ALA A 186 -22.45 0.08 -30.01
CA ALA A 186 -22.74 1.03 -31.09
C ALA A 186 -24.03 1.87 -30.90
N ASN A 187 -24.90 1.51 -29.96
CA ASN A 187 -26.18 2.17 -29.73
C ASN A 187 -26.12 3.27 -28.66
N ILE A 188 -25.01 3.40 -27.90
CA ILE A 188 -24.91 4.39 -26.83
C ILE A 188 -24.86 5.79 -27.41
N HIS A 189 -25.59 6.71 -26.78
CA HIS A 189 -25.68 8.10 -27.18
C HIS A 189 -25.82 9.02 -25.96
N ASP A 190 -25.35 10.26 -26.09
CA ASP A 190 -25.44 11.34 -25.10
C ASP A 190 -26.40 12.47 -25.56
N ASP A 191 -26.65 12.56 -26.87
CA ASP A 191 -27.52 13.56 -27.50
C ASP A 191 -29.03 13.23 -27.44
N GLY A 192 -29.40 12.09 -26.84
CA GLY A 192 -30.76 11.56 -26.77
C GLY A 192 -31.41 11.27 -28.14
N SER A 193 -30.62 10.88 -29.15
CA SER A 193 -31.09 10.49 -30.49
C SER A 193 -31.59 9.04 -30.60
N GLY A 194 -31.27 8.19 -29.62
CA GLY A 194 -31.64 6.77 -29.61
C GLY A 194 -32.62 6.38 -28.48
N PRO A 195 -32.85 5.06 -28.28
CA PRO A 195 -33.73 4.56 -27.23
C PRO A 195 -33.19 4.88 -25.83
N TYR A 196 -34.07 5.31 -24.94
CA TYR A 196 -33.73 5.80 -23.58
C TYR A 196 -32.79 4.88 -22.78
N ARG A 197 -32.95 3.55 -22.87
CA ARG A 197 -32.06 2.56 -22.22
C ARG A 197 -30.59 2.57 -22.68
N TRP A 198 -30.28 3.27 -23.77
CA TRP A 198 -28.93 3.45 -24.31
C TRP A 198 -28.39 4.87 -24.08
N ASN A 199 -29.15 5.72 -23.38
CA ASN A 199 -28.69 7.04 -23.00
C ASN A 199 -27.56 6.93 -21.97
N LEU A 200 -26.43 7.57 -22.25
CA LEU A 200 -25.25 7.56 -21.39
C LEU A 200 -25.52 8.13 -20.00
N ALA A 201 -26.34 9.18 -19.88
CA ALA A 201 -26.67 9.77 -18.58
C ALA A 201 -27.43 8.78 -17.68
N GLU A 202 -28.40 8.07 -18.25
CA GLU A 202 -29.17 7.04 -17.55
C GLU A 202 -28.29 5.86 -17.14
N ILE A 203 -27.42 5.39 -18.03
CA ILE A 203 -26.47 4.32 -17.73
C ILE A 203 -25.55 4.73 -16.56
N ALA A 204 -25.09 5.99 -16.54
CA ALA A 204 -24.21 6.48 -15.50
C ALA A 204 -24.94 6.65 -14.15
N ALA A 205 -26.20 7.09 -14.16
CA ALA A 205 -27.04 7.15 -12.95
C ALA A 205 -27.32 5.74 -12.37
N GLU A 206 -27.60 4.76 -13.22
CA GLU A 206 -27.81 3.36 -12.83
C GLU A 206 -26.54 2.69 -12.30
N ASP A 207 -25.40 2.98 -12.92
CA ASP A 207 -24.10 2.54 -12.41
C ASP A 207 -23.80 3.21 -11.05
N TYR A 208 -24.24 4.46 -10.82
CA TYR A 208 -24.15 5.10 -9.51
C TYR A 208 -24.98 4.36 -8.46
N VAL A 209 -26.25 4.06 -8.74
CA VAL A 209 -27.10 3.28 -7.81
C VAL A 209 -26.40 1.97 -7.43
N GLN A 210 -25.84 1.25 -8.41
CA GLN A 210 -25.15 -0.01 -8.15
C GLN A 210 -23.88 0.18 -7.30
N LEU A 211 -22.98 1.08 -7.69
CA LEU A 211 -21.66 1.23 -7.05
C LEU A 211 -21.71 2.00 -5.73
N PHE A 212 -22.63 2.95 -5.60
CA PHE A 212 -22.65 3.96 -4.55
C PHE A 212 -24.01 4.10 -3.84
N GLY A 213 -25.07 3.47 -4.34
CA GLY A 213 -26.39 3.55 -3.75
C GLY A 213 -26.45 2.99 -2.33
N SER A 214 -27.43 3.48 -1.57
CA SER A 214 -27.78 2.99 -0.23
C SER A 214 -28.22 1.53 -0.25
N GLU A 215 -28.22 0.89 0.93
CA GLU A 215 -28.73 -0.47 1.11
C GLU A 215 -30.21 -0.62 0.69
N THR A 216 -31.03 0.41 0.94
CA THR A 216 -32.44 0.44 0.56
C THR A 216 -32.60 0.54 -0.97
N ALA A 217 -31.85 1.43 -1.62
CA ALA A 217 -31.95 1.66 -3.06
C ALA A 217 -31.53 0.43 -3.88
N ILE A 218 -30.41 -0.23 -3.51
CA ILE A 218 -29.87 -1.36 -4.27
C ILE A 218 -30.74 -2.62 -4.20
N GLN A 219 -31.68 -2.70 -3.25
CA GLN A 219 -32.61 -3.82 -3.11
C GLN A 219 -33.73 -3.76 -4.15
N GLN A 220 -34.04 -2.57 -4.66
CA GLN A 220 -35.31 -2.32 -5.35
C GLN A 220 -35.22 -2.32 -6.87
N SER A 221 -34.01 -2.33 -7.45
CA SER A 221 -33.90 -2.26 -8.91
C SER A 221 -32.64 -2.92 -9.51
N LEU A 222 -32.80 -3.49 -10.69
CA LEU A 222 -31.78 -3.75 -11.68
C LEU A 222 -31.71 -2.58 -12.65
N PRO A 223 -30.54 -2.34 -13.27
CA PRO A 223 -30.42 -1.34 -14.31
C PRO A 223 -31.39 -1.59 -15.46
N MET A 224 -31.98 -0.52 -15.99
CA MET A 224 -32.90 -0.59 -17.12
C MET A 224 -32.33 -1.36 -18.34
N ASN A 225 -31.00 -1.41 -18.50
CA ASN A 225 -30.35 -2.09 -19.62
C ASN A 225 -29.41 -3.23 -19.19
N THR A 226 -29.98 -4.40 -18.93
CA THR A 226 -29.25 -5.65 -18.64
C THR A 226 -28.54 -6.28 -19.86
N ASP A 227 -28.52 -5.62 -21.03
CA ASP A 227 -27.68 -6.01 -22.17
C ASP A 227 -26.26 -5.42 -22.09
N ILE A 228 -26.06 -4.40 -21.25
CA ILE A 228 -24.74 -3.87 -20.90
C ILE A 228 -24.20 -4.72 -19.76
N SER A 229 -22.91 -5.08 -19.78
CA SER A 229 -22.28 -5.82 -18.67
C SER A 229 -22.44 -5.06 -17.36
N SER A 230 -22.45 -5.75 -16.22
CA SER A 230 -22.53 -5.08 -14.92
C SER A 230 -21.31 -4.16 -14.68
N PRO A 231 -21.45 -3.03 -13.96
CA PRO A 231 -20.29 -2.21 -13.59
C PRO A 231 -19.29 -2.96 -12.71
N PHE A 232 -19.72 -4.01 -12.00
CA PHE A 232 -18.80 -4.84 -11.22
C PHE A 232 -17.88 -5.68 -12.11
N GLU A 233 -18.33 -6.09 -13.30
CA GLU A 233 -17.56 -6.90 -14.25
C GLU A 233 -16.47 -6.11 -14.99
N THR A 234 -16.42 -4.79 -14.78
CA THR A 234 -15.46 -3.92 -15.46
C THR A 234 -14.53 -3.27 -14.43
N PRO A 235 -13.42 -3.92 -14.02
CA PRO A 235 -12.54 -3.42 -12.96
C PRO A 235 -12.04 -1.98 -13.20
N ASP A 236 -11.86 -1.62 -14.47
CA ASP A 236 -11.39 -0.30 -14.89
C ASP A 236 -12.34 0.83 -14.47
N VAL A 237 -13.66 0.61 -14.37
CA VAL A 237 -14.59 1.66 -13.91
C VAL A 237 -14.40 1.97 -12.42
N GLN A 238 -14.11 0.95 -11.60
CA GLN A 238 -13.80 1.16 -10.19
C GLN A 238 -12.42 1.80 -10.02
N ALA A 239 -11.44 1.46 -10.88
CA ALA A 239 -10.14 2.14 -10.90
C ALA A 239 -10.27 3.62 -11.29
N TYR A 240 -11.12 3.92 -12.28
CA TYR A 240 -11.46 5.28 -12.69
C TYR A 240 -12.07 6.08 -11.52
N TRP A 241 -13.08 5.54 -10.85
CA TRP A 241 -13.69 6.22 -9.71
C TRP A 241 -12.73 6.33 -8.52
N LYS A 242 -11.87 5.33 -8.26
CA LYS A 242 -10.82 5.42 -7.24
C LYS A 242 -9.86 6.58 -7.50
N LYS A 243 -9.43 6.76 -8.75
CA LYS A 243 -8.53 7.87 -9.15
C LYS A 243 -9.17 9.24 -8.85
N ILE A 244 -10.48 9.35 -8.99
CA ILE A 244 -11.24 10.60 -8.78
C ILE A 244 -11.57 10.83 -7.30
N LEU A 245 -12.08 9.81 -6.61
CA LEU A 245 -12.60 9.90 -5.24
C LEU A 245 -11.51 9.70 -4.17
N GLY A 246 -10.39 9.07 -4.54
CA GLY A 246 -9.21 8.90 -3.69
C GLY A 246 -9.29 7.73 -2.72
N ASN A 247 -8.64 7.90 -1.56
CA ASN A 247 -8.48 6.84 -0.56
C ASN A 247 -9.83 6.41 0.02
N GLY A 248 -10.06 5.10 0.16
CA GLY A 248 -11.30 4.53 0.67
C GLY A 248 -12.17 3.83 -0.39
N TYR A 249 -11.89 4.07 -1.67
CA TYR A 249 -12.57 3.41 -2.81
C TYR A 249 -11.65 2.37 -3.47
N GLU A 250 -11.31 1.31 -2.74
CA GLU A 250 -10.52 0.22 -3.30
C GLU A 250 -11.38 -0.70 -4.19
N PRO A 251 -10.95 -1.04 -5.43
CA PRO A 251 -11.68 -1.94 -6.30
C PRO A 251 -11.99 -3.27 -5.61
N LYS A 252 -13.26 -3.69 -5.70
CA LYS A 252 -13.77 -4.92 -5.10
C LYS A 252 -13.83 -6.03 -6.14
N GLU A 253 -13.59 -7.27 -5.71
CA GLU A 253 -13.79 -8.44 -6.57
C GLU A 253 -15.28 -8.64 -6.88
N VAL A 254 -15.58 -9.19 -8.07
CA VAL A 254 -16.94 -9.50 -8.50
C VAL A 254 -17.51 -10.65 -7.65
N LEU A 255 -18.76 -10.51 -7.19
CA LEU A 255 -19.49 -11.63 -6.58
C LEU A 255 -19.79 -12.69 -7.64
N ARG A 256 -19.43 -13.95 -7.35
CA ARG A 256 -19.68 -15.07 -8.26
C ARG A 256 -21.00 -15.73 -7.87
N LEU A 257 -22.07 -15.34 -8.56
CA LEU A 257 -23.43 -15.84 -8.35
C LEU A 257 -23.71 -17.04 -9.26
N TYR A 258 -24.10 -18.17 -8.68
CA TYR A 258 -24.39 -19.42 -9.39
C TYR A 258 -25.81 -19.91 -9.11
N LEU A 259 -26.44 -20.52 -10.12
CA LEU A 259 -27.56 -21.44 -9.91
C LEU A 259 -26.99 -22.80 -9.50
N THR A 260 -27.35 -23.31 -8.33
CA THR A 260 -26.78 -24.56 -7.79
C THR A 260 -27.79 -25.69 -7.67
N ASP A 261 -29.08 -25.36 -7.66
CA ASP A 261 -30.14 -26.35 -7.69
C ASP A 261 -31.45 -25.70 -8.19
N PHE A 262 -32.41 -26.52 -8.61
CA PHE A 262 -33.76 -26.07 -8.94
C PHE A 262 -34.78 -27.22 -8.83
N HIS A 263 -36.03 -26.87 -8.53
CA HIS A 263 -37.17 -27.79 -8.59
C HIS A 263 -38.23 -27.24 -9.52
N LYS A 264 -38.71 -28.07 -10.46
CA LYS A 264 -39.88 -27.74 -11.29
C LYS A 264 -41.14 -28.34 -10.66
N ASP A 265 -42.17 -27.52 -10.47
CA ASP A 265 -43.47 -28.02 -10.01
C ASP A 265 -44.04 -29.03 -11.03
N PRO A 266 -44.55 -30.20 -10.59
CA PRO A 266 -45.03 -31.24 -11.50
C PRO A 266 -46.37 -30.92 -12.18
N TYR A 267 -47.12 -29.94 -11.67
CA TYR A 267 -48.47 -29.59 -12.14
C TYR A 267 -48.55 -28.19 -12.76
N TYR A 268 -47.70 -27.27 -12.32
CA TYR A 268 -47.65 -25.88 -12.77
C TYR A 268 -46.35 -25.56 -13.50
N SER A 269 -46.31 -24.42 -14.20
CA SER A 269 -45.09 -23.92 -14.85
C SER A 269 -44.12 -23.24 -13.89
N TYR A 270 -44.23 -23.51 -12.59
CA TYR A 270 -43.44 -22.86 -11.53
C TYR A 270 -42.10 -23.55 -11.33
N TYR A 271 -41.10 -22.73 -11.01
CA TYR A 271 -39.76 -23.17 -10.65
C TYR A 271 -39.38 -22.61 -9.27
N ASP A 272 -38.84 -23.45 -8.41
CA ASP A 272 -38.06 -23.02 -7.25
C ASP A 272 -36.58 -23.12 -7.61
N VAL A 273 -35.78 -22.14 -7.22
CA VAL A 273 -34.35 -22.09 -7.58
C VAL A 273 -33.48 -21.87 -6.35
N GLN A 274 -32.29 -22.46 -6.34
CA GLN A 274 -31.28 -22.23 -5.33
C GLN A 274 -30.12 -21.46 -5.91
N PHE A 275 -29.78 -20.34 -5.28
CA PHE A 275 -28.61 -19.54 -5.61
C PHE A 275 -27.50 -19.76 -4.59
N THR A 276 -26.26 -19.76 -5.07
CA THR A 276 -25.07 -19.75 -4.23
C THR A 276 -24.14 -18.62 -4.64
N ILE A 277 -23.60 -17.88 -3.66
CA ILE A 277 -22.49 -16.96 -3.85
C ILE A 277 -21.26 -17.52 -3.14
N ALA A 278 -20.21 -17.73 -3.93
CA ALA A 278 -18.90 -18.14 -3.47
C ALA A 278 -18.26 -17.14 -2.50
N ASN A 279 -17.60 -17.63 -1.44
CA ASN A 279 -16.77 -16.81 -0.54
C ASN A 279 -17.46 -15.53 -0.03
N LEU A 280 -18.78 -15.63 0.18
CA LEU A 280 -19.59 -14.50 0.62
C LEU A 280 -19.28 -14.14 2.07
N ASN A 281 -18.78 -12.93 2.30
CA ASN A 281 -18.35 -12.46 3.63
C ASN A 281 -19.39 -11.57 4.33
N GLN A 282 -20.42 -11.12 3.62
CA GLN A 282 -21.47 -10.23 4.10
C GLN A 282 -22.78 -10.48 3.33
N PRO A 283 -23.95 -10.07 3.84
CA PRO A 283 -25.22 -10.31 3.16
C PRO A 283 -25.26 -9.74 1.75
N ALA A 284 -25.82 -10.48 0.80
CA ALA A 284 -26.03 -10.04 -0.56
C ALA A 284 -27.50 -10.21 -0.97
N TYR A 285 -28.06 -9.18 -1.59
CA TYR A 285 -29.42 -9.13 -2.08
C TYR A 285 -29.48 -9.67 -3.49
N ILE A 286 -30.35 -10.67 -3.70
CA ILE A 286 -30.69 -11.19 -5.01
C ILE A 286 -31.93 -10.47 -5.50
N ARG A 287 -31.80 -9.85 -6.66
CA ARG A 287 -32.89 -9.18 -7.36
C ARG A 287 -32.98 -9.67 -8.80
N GLY A 288 -34.17 -9.60 -9.37
CA GLY A 288 -34.42 -10.15 -10.70
C GLY A 288 -35.48 -9.38 -11.49
N GLU A 289 -35.40 -9.50 -12.81
CA GLU A 289 -36.45 -9.11 -13.75
C GLU A 289 -36.77 -10.28 -14.70
N GLY A 290 -38.01 -10.34 -15.18
CA GLY A 290 -38.43 -11.30 -16.20
C GLY A 290 -38.70 -10.60 -17.53
N ASP A 291 -38.69 -11.36 -18.64
CA ASP A 291 -39.01 -10.81 -19.96
C ASP A 291 -40.39 -10.12 -20.02
N PHE A 292 -41.37 -10.59 -19.25
CA PHE A 292 -42.70 -9.98 -19.16
C PHE A 292 -42.70 -8.58 -18.52
N SER A 293 -41.75 -8.33 -17.63
CA SER A 293 -41.66 -7.11 -16.82
C SER A 293 -40.43 -6.27 -17.13
N LYS A 294 -39.79 -6.45 -18.30
CA LYS A 294 -38.49 -5.84 -18.60
C LYS A 294 -38.43 -4.35 -18.22
N GLY A 295 -37.47 -3.98 -17.39
CA GLY A 295 -37.35 -2.64 -16.79
C GLY A 295 -38.06 -2.46 -15.43
N TYR A 296 -38.76 -3.48 -14.94
CA TYR A 296 -39.32 -3.56 -13.60
C TYR A 296 -38.74 -4.80 -12.92
N SER A 297 -37.91 -4.55 -11.92
CA SER A 297 -37.17 -5.56 -11.19
C SER A 297 -37.62 -5.58 -9.73
N SER A 298 -37.32 -6.70 -9.08
CA SER A 298 -37.80 -6.93 -7.73
C SER A 298 -36.80 -7.71 -6.91
N TYR A 299 -36.78 -7.41 -5.62
CA TYR A 299 -36.11 -8.22 -4.61
C TYR A 299 -36.68 -9.65 -4.59
N LEU A 300 -35.79 -10.66 -4.60
CA LEU A 300 -36.14 -12.08 -4.55
C LEU A 300 -35.79 -12.70 -3.21
N THR A 301 -34.56 -12.53 -2.75
CA THR A 301 -34.08 -13.09 -1.47
C THR A 301 -32.77 -12.44 -1.02
N THR A 302 -32.34 -12.73 0.21
CA THR A 302 -31.03 -12.35 0.73
C THR A 302 -30.22 -13.62 0.97
N ILE A 303 -29.02 -13.68 0.40
CA ILE A 303 -28.03 -14.71 0.69
C ILE A 303 -27.14 -14.22 1.83
N ARG A 304 -26.90 -15.09 2.82
CA ARG A 304 -26.11 -14.74 4.00
C ARG A 304 -24.92 -15.68 4.20
N PRO A 305 -23.78 -15.18 4.73
CA PRO A 305 -22.60 -16.00 5.00
C PRO A 305 -22.89 -17.23 5.88
N GLU A 306 -23.74 -17.08 6.89
CA GLU A 306 -24.15 -18.14 7.82
C GLU A 306 -24.87 -19.32 7.15
N SER A 307 -25.47 -19.08 5.98
CA SER A 307 -26.10 -20.12 5.14
C SER A 307 -25.10 -20.71 4.13
N LYS A 308 -23.79 -20.58 4.39
CA LYS A 308 -22.71 -20.94 3.46
C LYS A 308 -22.86 -20.27 2.09
N GLY A 309 -23.40 -19.04 2.08
CA GLY A 309 -23.65 -18.32 0.85
C GLY A 309 -24.76 -18.91 -0.02
N GLN A 310 -25.69 -19.69 0.54
CA GLN A 310 -26.79 -20.30 -0.23
C GLN A 310 -28.17 -19.76 0.19
N ALA A 311 -29.09 -19.61 -0.76
CA ALA A 311 -30.51 -19.38 -0.47
C ALA A 311 -31.42 -19.98 -1.55
N TRP A 312 -32.56 -20.53 -1.11
CA TRP A 312 -33.66 -20.90 -1.99
C TRP A 312 -34.59 -19.70 -2.24
N VAL A 313 -35.12 -19.62 -3.45
CA VAL A 313 -36.23 -18.76 -3.85
C VAL A 313 -37.38 -19.66 -4.26
N TYR A 314 -38.43 -19.67 -3.45
CA TYR A 314 -39.64 -20.46 -3.70
C TYR A 314 -40.70 -19.59 -4.39
N GLN A 315 -41.20 -20.02 -5.54
CA GLN A 315 -42.16 -19.25 -6.34
C GLN A 315 -43.43 -18.90 -5.55
N GLN A 316 -43.86 -19.79 -4.66
CA GLN A 316 -45.07 -19.62 -3.87
C GLN A 316 -44.91 -18.64 -2.70
N GLU A 317 -43.68 -18.35 -2.29
CA GLU A 317 -43.37 -17.40 -1.21
C GLU A 317 -43.17 -15.97 -1.73
N LEU A 318 -43.05 -15.81 -3.05
CA LEU A 318 -42.92 -14.50 -3.71
C LEU A 318 -44.25 -13.72 -3.61
N PRO A 319 -44.23 -12.44 -3.18
CA PRO A 319 -45.43 -11.61 -3.10
C PRO A 319 -46.22 -11.58 -4.42
N TYR A 320 -47.45 -12.12 -4.41
CA TYR A 320 -48.25 -12.36 -5.63
C TYR A 320 -48.38 -11.13 -6.55
N GLN A 321 -48.57 -9.95 -5.97
CA GLN A 321 -48.77 -8.71 -6.75
C GLN A 321 -47.46 -8.07 -7.26
N GLN A 322 -46.30 -8.47 -6.74
CA GLN A 322 -45.01 -7.85 -7.04
C GLN A 322 -44.07 -8.79 -7.80
N THR A 323 -43.98 -10.06 -7.39
CA THR A 323 -43.02 -11.04 -7.92
C THR A 323 -43.58 -12.43 -8.14
N GLY A 324 -44.85 -12.70 -7.79
CA GLY A 324 -45.47 -14.03 -7.93
C GLY A 324 -45.64 -14.54 -9.36
N TRP A 325 -45.13 -13.83 -10.36
CA TRP A 325 -45.04 -14.23 -11.77
C TRP A 325 -43.59 -14.47 -12.23
N MET A 326 -42.58 -14.19 -11.40
CA MET A 326 -41.16 -14.17 -11.78
C MET A 326 -40.66 -15.54 -12.25
N LEU A 327 -40.82 -16.59 -11.44
CA LEU A 327 -40.36 -17.95 -11.76
C LEU A 327 -41.49 -18.82 -12.37
N ASP A 328 -42.47 -18.19 -13.01
CA ASP A 328 -43.50 -18.88 -13.80
C ASP A 328 -43.08 -18.94 -15.28
N GLY A 329 -42.71 -20.13 -15.74
CA GLY A 329 -42.30 -20.38 -17.13
C GLY A 329 -43.42 -20.25 -18.17
N SER A 330 -44.66 -20.01 -17.76
CA SER A 330 -45.75 -19.59 -18.66
C SER A 330 -45.83 -18.08 -18.87
N VAL A 331 -45.19 -17.30 -17.99
CA VAL A 331 -45.12 -15.83 -18.05
C VAL A 331 -43.77 -15.37 -18.59
N ASN A 332 -42.68 -15.95 -18.09
CA ASN A 332 -41.31 -15.59 -18.49
C ASN A 332 -40.63 -16.75 -19.22
N GLU A 333 -39.96 -16.45 -20.35
CA GLU A 333 -39.06 -17.40 -20.98
C GLU A 333 -37.69 -17.38 -20.29
N THR A 334 -37.19 -16.17 -20.01
CA THR A 334 -35.93 -15.91 -19.31
C THR A 334 -36.17 -14.95 -18.14
N ILE A 335 -35.43 -15.16 -17.06
CA ILE A 335 -35.25 -14.15 -16.01
C ILE A 335 -33.78 -13.75 -15.94
N THR A 336 -33.51 -12.49 -15.62
CA THR A 336 -32.17 -11.98 -15.34
C THR A 336 -32.06 -11.68 -13.86
N VAL A 337 -31.04 -12.20 -13.19
CA VAL A 337 -30.81 -11.96 -11.76
C VAL A 337 -29.40 -11.41 -11.50
N GLN A 338 -29.25 -10.67 -10.41
CA GLN A 338 -27.97 -10.13 -9.96
C GLN A 338 -27.91 -10.14 -8.43
N ALA A 339 -26.70 -10.28 -7.89
CA ALA A 339 -26.39 -10.07 -6.49
C ALA A 339 -25.70 -8.72 -6.27
N ILE A 340 -26.11 -7.96 -5.25
CA ILE A 340 -25.28 -6.88 -4.67
C ILE A 340 -25.24 -7.02 -3.16
N SER A 341 -24.05 -6.80 -2.62
CA SER A 341 -23.81 -6.58 -1.20
C SER A 341 -23.51 -5.10 -0.94
N TYR A 342 -24.19 -4.55 0.07
CA TYR A 342 -23.99 -3.18 0.53
C TYR A 342 -22.70 -3.05 1.33
N GLU A 343 -22.04 -1.92 1.17
CA GLU A 343 -20.82 -1.56 1.91
C GLU A 343 -21.00 -0.18 2.54
N ASP A 344 -20.73 -0.05 3.84
CA ASP A 344 -20.85 1.25 4.53
C ASP A 344 -19.90 2.32 3.96
N GLN A 345 -18.76 1.90 3.40
CA GLN A 345 -17.70 2.77 2.85
C GLN A 345 -17.15 2.17 1.55
N GLY A 346 -16.72 3.01 0.61
CA GLY A 346 -16.16 2.57 -0.67
C GLY A 346 -17.22 2.07 -1.65
N PHE A 347 -16.83 1.23 -2.61
CA PHE A 347 -17.77 0.64 -3.57
C PHE A 347 -18.63 -0.44 -2.93
N ASN A 348 -19.92 -0.48 -3.28
CA ASN A 348 -20.71 -1.72 -3.14
C ASN A 348 -20.05 -2.86 -3.93
N GLN A 349 -20.35 -4.10 -3.57
CA GLN A 349 -19.84 -5.28 -4.25
C GLN A 349 -20.98 -6.00 -4.97
N GLY A 350 -20.82 -6.42 -6.22
CA GLY A 350 -21.89 -7.11 -6.93
C GLY A 350 -21.43 -8.12 -7.96
N SER A 351 -22.39 -8.85 -8.52
CA SER A 351 -22.16 -9.90 -9.51
C SER A 351 -22.38 -9.43 -10.93
N ALA A 352 -21.92 -10.26 -11.87
CA ALA A 352 -22.43 -10.28 -13.23
C ALA A 352 -23.95 -10.54 -13.27
N PHE A 353 -24.58 -10.19 -14.38
CA PHE A 353 -25.97 -10.58 -14.65
C PHE A 353 -26.05 -12.07 -15.00
N LEU A 354 -26.83 -12.83 -14.24
CA LEU A 354 -27.09 -14.25 -14.50
C LEU A 354 -28.43 -14.38 -15.23
N LYS A 355 -28.38 -14.75 -16.51
CA LYS A 355 -29.57 -15.01 -17.34
C LYS A 355 -30.00 -16.48 -17.21
N LEU A 356 -31.25 -16.70 -16.85
CA LEU A 356 -31.83 -18.00 -16.54
C LEU A 356 -33.01 -18.29 -17.47
N PRO A 357 -32.77 -18.92 -18.64
CA PRO A 357 -33.85 -19.51 -19.44
C PRO A 357 -34.53 -20.62 -18.63
N LEU A 358 -35.78 -20.38 -18.20
CA LEU A 358 -36.49 -21.27 -17.27
C LEU A 358 -36.70 -22.69 -17.85
N ASN A 359 -36.79 -22.81 -19.17
CA ASN A 359 -36.91 -24.09 -19.87
C ASN A 359 -35.58 -24.84 -20.04
N ASN A 360 -34.44 -24.27 -19.63
CA ASN A 360 -33.10 -24.86 -19.77
C ASN A 360 -32.24 -24.77 -18.48
N LEU A 361 -32.88 -24.60 -17.32
CA LEU A 361 -32.17 -24.57 -16.02
C LEU A 361 -31.20 -25.74 -15.77
N PRO A 362 -31.49 -27.01 -16.14
CA PRO A 362 -30.57 -28.12 -15.87
C PRO A 362 -29.15 -27.93 -16.42
N GLN A 363 -28.99 -27.18 -17.52
CA GLN A 363 -27.68 -26.94 -18.15
C GLN A 363 -26.88 -25.82 -17.45
N LEU A 364 -27.52 -25.06 -16.56
CA LEU A 364 -26.95 -23.91 -15.85
C LEU A 364 -26.59 -24.25 -14.40
N VAL A 365 -26.98 -25.43 -13.92
CA VAL A 365 -26.69 -25.87 -12.56
C VAL A 365 -25.19 -26.10 -12.41
N THR A 366 -24.57 -25.34 -11.51
CA THR A 366 -23.17 -25.48 -11.14
C THR A 366 -23.03 -26.53 -10.04
N THR A 367 -22.25 -27.58 -10.30
CA THR A 367 -22.06 -28.68 -9.34
C THR A 367 -21.16 -28.27 -8.17
N GLU A 368 -21.21 -29.02 -7.06
CA GLU A 368 -20.34 -28.77 -5.90
C GLU A 368 -18.84 -28.83 -6.27
N GLU A 369 -18.44 -29.76 -7.15
CA GLU A 369 -17.04 -29.85 -7.62
C GLU A 369 -16.65 -28.62 -8.47
N GLN A 370 -17.56 -28.15 -9.32
CA GLN A 370 -17.35 -26.93 -10.09
C GLN A 370 -17.26 -25.71 -9.18
N LEU A 371 -18.15 -25.56 -8.20
CA LEU A 371 -18.09 -24.48 -7.20
C LEU A 371 -16.76 -24.48 -6.46
N LYS A 372 -16.25 -25.65 -6.04
CA LYS A 372 -14.94 -25.71 -5.35
C LYS A 372 -13.81 -25.17 -6.22
N LYS A 373 -13.76 -25.52 -7.51
CA LYS A 373 -12.76 -25.03 -8.47
C LYS A 373 -12.96 -23.55 -8.80
N GLU A 374 -14.21 -23.14 -9.01
CA GLU A 374 -14.60 -21.76 -9.28
C GLU A 374 -14.41 -20.84 -8.07
N ASN A 375 -14.32 -21.36 -6.85
CA ASN A 375 -14.07 -20.57 -5.64
C ASN A 375 -12.59 -20.40 -5.33
N VAL A 376 -11.71 -21.06 -6.11
CA VAL A 376 -10.27 -20.88 -5.97
C VAL A 376 -9.90 -19.48 -6.45
N ARG A 377 -9.48 -18.64 -5.50
CA ARG A 377 -8.83 -17.37 -5.82
C ARG A 377 -7.36 -17.63 -6.13
N TYR A 378 -6.99 -17.44 -7.39
CA TYR A 378 -5.59 -17.51 -7.82
C TYR A 378 -4.92 -16.17 -7.57
N TYR A 379 -4.04 -16.12 -6.58
CA TYR A 379 -3.26 -14.94 -6.27
C TYR A 379 -2.03 -14.84 -7.17
N THR A 380 -1.70 -13.61 -7.59
CA THR A 380 -0.40 -13.34 -8.22
C THR A 380 0.72 -13.59 -7.22
N ILE A 381 1.96 -13.73 -7.70
CA ILE A 381 3.13 -13.85 -6.82
C ILE A 381 3.28 -12.61 -5.92
N ALA A 382 2.98 -11.42 -6.41
CA ALA A 382 3.04 -10.20 -5.61
C ALA A 382 1.97 -10.17 -4.51
N GLU A 383 0.74 -10.59 -4.80
CA GLU A 383 -0.32 -10.70 -3.78
C GLU A 383 0.03 -11.72 -2.70
N LYS A 384 0.62 -12.86 -3.06
CA LYS A 384 1.09 -13.87 -2.09
C LYS A 384 2.18 -13.33 -1.20
N LYS A 385 3.19 -12.65 -1.76
CA LYS A 385 4.26 -12.00 -0.99
C LYS A 385 3.69 -10.93 -0.07
N ARG A 386 2.71 -10.16 -0.53
CA ARG A 386 2.02 -9.14 0.28
C ARG A 386 1.35 -9.80 1.49
N MET A 387 0.58 -10.87 1.29
CA MET A 387 -0.03 -11.63 2.40
C MET A 387 1.02 -12.17 3.37
N LEU A 388 2.13 -12.73 2.86
CA LEU A 388 3.25 -13.20 3.69
C LEU A 388 3.87 -12.06 4.51
N THR A 389 4.08 -10.89 3.92
CA THR A 389 4.60 -9.70 4.59
C THR A 389 3.66 -9.18 5.67
N GLU A 390 2.36 -9.07 5.37
CA GLU A 390 1.33 -8.62 6.31
C GLU A 390 1.27 -9.53 7.53
N ILE A 391 1.10 -10.84 7.31
CA ILE A 391 0.98 -11.83 8.39
C ILE A 391 2.28 -11.90 9.21
N ALA A 392 3.44 -11.84 8.56
CA ALA A 392 4.72 -11.83 9.25
C ALA A 392 4.83 -10.60 10.19
N ASN A 393 4.51 -9.41 9.68
CA ASN A 393 4.55 -8.17 10.46
C ASN A 393 3.54 -8.18 11.61
N GLU A 394 2.31 -8.65 11.37
CA GLU A 394 1.27 -8.82 12.41
C GLU A 394 1.73 -9.75 13.55
N LYS A 395 2.42 -10.84 13.20
CA LYS A 395 2.89 -11.86 14.15
C LYS A 395 4.28 -11.56 14.74
N GLY A 396 4.94 -10.50 14.29
CA GLY A 396 6.29 -10.12 14.69
C GLY A 396 7.36 -11.13 14.22
N ILE A 397 7.17 -11.73 13.05
CA ILE A 397 8.12 -12.61 12.36
C ILE A 397 8.78 -11.78 11.25
N PRO A 398 10.08 -11.93 10.99
CA PRO A 398 10.69 -11.37 9.78
C PRO A 398 9.99 -11.88 8.52
N ALA A 399 9.47 -10.97 7.69
CA ALA A 399 8.79 -11.31 6.43
C ALA A 399 9.69 -12.10 5.48
N GLU A 400 11.01 -11.85 5.52
CA GLU A 400 12.03 -12.60 4.79
C GLU A 400 11.94 -14.11 5.07
N ILE A 401 11.68 -14.51 6.33
CA ILE A 401 11.61 -15.92 6.73
C ILE A 401 10.35 -16.59 6.17
N LEU A 402 9.17 -15.98 6.34
CA LEU A 402 7.95 -16.59 5.82
C LEU A 402 7.96 -16.69 4.29
N LYS A 403 8.45 -15.66 3.59
CA LYS A 403 8.62 -15.71 2.13
C LYS A 403 9.60 -16.80 1.72
N ALA A 404 10.71 -16.95 2.44
CA ALA A 404 11.70 -17.96 2.12
C ALA A 404 11.18 -19.38 2.37
N ILE A 405 10.44 -19.61 3.46
CA ILE A 405 9.74 -20.87 3.72
C ILE A 405 8.77 -21.18 2.57
N ALA A 406 7.84 -20.27 2.25
CA ALA A 406 6.87 -20.46 1.16
C ALA A 406 7.55 -20.80 -0.19
N PHE A 407 8.70 -20.19 -0.44
CA PHE A 407 9.48 -20.46 -1.64
C PHE A 407 10.16 -21.83 -1.63
N VAL A 408 10.81 -22.22 -0.52
CA VAL A 408 11.46 -23.52 -0.37
C VAL A 408 10.46 -24.67 -0.42
N GLU A 409 9.27 -24.48 0.14
CA GLU A 409 8.24 -25.51 0.22
C GLU A 409 7.63 -25.83 -1.15
N THR A 410 7.09 -24.81 -1.85
CA THR A 410 6.33 -25.03 -3.09
C THR A 410 6.63 -24.03 -4.20
N GLY A 411 7.63 -23.16 -4.03
CA GLY A 411 7.81 -22.00 -4.90
C GLY A 411 6.65 -21.01 -4.81
N MET A 412 6.05 -20.87 -3.62
CA MET A 412 4.87 -20.02 -3.35
C MET A 412 3.60 -20.45 -4.10
N LYS A 413 3.38 -21.75 -4.29
CA LYS A 413 2.17 -22.30 -4.89
C LYS A 413 1.27 -22.95 -3.83
N GLN A 414 0.00 -22.55 -3.79
CA GLN A 414 -1.04 -23.23 -3.01
C GLN A 414 -1.66 -24.40 -3.79
N PHE A 415 -1.80 -24.24 -5.11
CA PHE A 415 -2.48 -25.17 -6.00
C PHE A 415 -1.56 -25.67 -7.11
N ASP A 416 -1.81 -26.87 -7.62
CA ASP A 416 -1.18 -27.46 -8.80
C ASP A 416 -1.69 -26.83 -10.11
N GLU A 417 -1.25 -27.33 -11.27
CA GLU A 417 -1.63 -26.80 -12.58
C GLU A 417 -3.10 -27.09 -12.92
N GLU A 418 -3.70 -28.09 -12.28
CA GLU A 418 -5.09 -28.49 -12.40
C GLU A 418 -6.01 -27.76 -11.41
N GLY A 419 -5.46 -26.92 -10.53
CA GLY A 419 -6.20 -26.14 -9.54
C GLY A 419 -6.51 -26.91 -8.25
N ASN A 420 -5.91 -28.08 -8.02
CA ASN A 420 -6.06 -28.82 -6.77
C ASN A 420 -5.06 -28.32 -5.73
N PRO A 421 -5.40 -28.34 -4.43
CA PRO A 421 -4.48 -28.02 -3.35
C PRO A 421 -3.25 -28.93 -3.39
N ILE A 422 -2.05 -28.34 -3.29
CA ILE A 422 -0.82 -29.10 -3.21
C ILE A 422 -0.78 -29.80 -1.86
N VAL A 423 -0.67 -31.13 -1.88
CA VAL A 423 -0.49 -31.96 -0.69
C VAL A 423 0.69 -32.91 -0.93
N SER A 424 1.73 -32.84 -0.09
CA SER A 424 2.90 -33.71 -0.20
C SER A 424 2.63 -35.13 0.32
N GLU A 425 3.56 -36.05 0.02
CA GLU A 425 3.48 -37.44 0.48
C GLU A 425 3.47 -37.60 2.00
N ASP A 426 4.12 -36.70 2.74
CA ASP A 426 4.12 -36.66 4.21
C ASP A 426 2.90 -35.91 4.79
N GLY A 427 1.97 -35.47 3.94
CA GLY A 427 0.72 -34.82 4.36
C GLY A 427 0.82 -33.32 4.59
N GLY A 428 1.88 -32.67 4.11
CA GLY A 428 2.03 -31.22 4.12
C GLY A 428 1.04 -30.54 3.17
N ILE A 429 0.25 -29.61 3.71
CA ILE A 429 -0.85 -28.97 2.97
C ILE A 429 -0.49 -27.55 2.54
N GLY A 430 -0.71 -27.25 1.25
CA GLY A 430 -0.71 -25.91 0.67
C GLY A 430 0.66 -25.25 0.56
N MET A 431 0.66 -23.93 0.39
CA MET A 431 1.85 -23.14 0.08
C MET A 431 2.95 -23.23 1.14
N MET A 432 2.57 -23.37 2.40
CA MET A 432 3.49 -23.46 3.52
C MET A 432 3.76 -24.90 3.98
N GLN A 433 3.19 -25.90 3.30
CA GLN A 433 3.32 -27.33 3.62
C GLN A 433 3.06 -27.64 5.11
N VAL A 434 1.95 -27.13 5.63
CA VAL A 434 1.53 -27.36 7.01
C VAL A 434 1.27 -28.85 7.22
N THR A 435 2.10 -29.49 8.04
CA THR A 435 2.09 -30.94 8.28
C THR A 435 1.64 -31.25 9.70
N LEU A 436 0.37 -31.60 9.87
CA LEU A 436 -0.26 -31.96 11.14
C LEU A 436 -1.21 -33.15 10.93
N SER A 437 -1.37 -34.01 11.94
CA SER A 437 -2.40 -35.05 11.92
C SER A 437 -3.80 -34.45 12.05
N ASP A 438 -4.84 -35.19 11.63
CA ASP A 438 -6.24 -34.77 11.80
C ASP A 438 -6.59 -34.53 13.28
N GLU A 439 -5.97 -35.29 14.20
CA GLU A 439 -6.14 -35.14 15.65
C GLU A 439 -5.47 -33.85 16.15
N GLU A 440 -4.27 -33.52 15.66
CA GLU A 440 -3.57 -32.27 16.00
C GLU A 440 -4.30 -31.04 15.47
N MET A 441 -4.79 -31.08 14.23
CA MET A 441 -5.61 -30.02 13.65
C MET A 441 -6.88 -29.79 14.47
N SER A 442 -7.60 -30.86 14.80
CA SER A 442 -8.80 -30.78 15.63
C SER A 442 -8.51 -30.19 17.02
N ALA A 443 -7.43 -30.61 17.67
CA ALA A 443 -7.02 -30.09 18.98
C ALA A 443 -6.63 -28.60 18.94
N LYS A 444 -6.09 -28.12 17.82
CA LYS A 444 -5.71 -26.72 17.60
C LYS A 444 -6.84 -25.87 16.99
N GLY A 445 -8.01 -26.46 16.69
CA GLY A 445 -9.12 -25.76 16.05
C GLY A 445 -8.83 -25.35 14.59
N ILE A 446 -7.94 -26.07 13.92
CA ILE A 446 -7.56 -25.82 12.53
C ILE A 446 -8.56 -26.51 11.60
N ASP A 447 -9.13 -25.74 10.67
CA ASP A 447 -10.04 -26.25 9.65
C ASP A 447 -9.25 -26.76 8.43
N LYS A 448 -9.26 -28.08 8.22
CA LYS A 448 -8.52 -28.73 7.14
C LYS A 448 -8.97 -28.28 5.75
N GLU A 449 -10.27 -28.05 5.53
CA GLU A 449 -10.73 -27.58 4.22
C GLU A 449 -10.26 -26.15 3.97
N LYS A 450 -10.37 -25.26 4.96
CA LYS A 450 -9.80 -23.91 4.82
C LYS A 450 -8.30 -23.96 4.59
N LEU A 451 -7.58 -24.85 5.27
CA LEU A 451 -6.12 -24.99 5.11
C LEU A 451 -5.72 -25.36 3.68
N MET A 452 -6.56 -26.15 3.00
CA MET A 452 -6.36 -26.57 1.61
C MET A 452 -6.73 -25.47 0.60
N TRP A 453 -7.82 -24.76 0.82
CA TRP A 453 -8.42 -23.89 -0.20
C TRP A 453 -8.23 -22.39 0.03
N ASP A 454 -7.89 -21.96 1.25
CA ASP A 454 -7.62 -20.57 1.59
C ASP A 454 -6.11 -20.36 1.76
N THR A 455 -5.50 -19.67 0.79
CA THR A 455 -4.06 -19.37 0.81
C THR A 455 -3.67 -18.52 2.01
N ARG A 456 -4.51 -17.56 2.43
CA ARG A 456 -4.20 -16.70 3.58
C ARG A 456 -4.24 -17.51 4.87
N TYR A 457 -5.29 -18.30 5.06
CA TYR A 457 -5.41 -19.18 6.23
C TYR A 457 -4.26 -20.20 6.31
N ASN A 458 -3.79 -20.72 5.18
CA ASN A 458 -2.59 -21.56 5.11
C ASN A 458 -1.33 -20.86 5.66
N ILE A 459 -1.12 -19.60 5.28
CA ILE A 459 -0.01 -18.78 5.79
C ILE A 459 -0.16 -18.48 7.28
N GLU A 460 -1.36 -18.13 7.74
CA GLU A 460 -1.63 -17.80 9.14
C GLU A 460 -1.33 -18.97 10.07
N VAL A 461 -1.82 -20.17 9.72
CA VAL A 461 -1.56 -21.41 10.48
C VAL A 461 -0.07 -21.76 10.50
N ALA A 462 0.61 -21.66 9.35
CA ALA A 462 2.04 -21.91 9.27
C ALA A 462 2.87 -20.96 10.15
N ALA A 463 2.51 -19.68 10.15
CA ALA A 463 3.17 -18.67 10.97
C ALA A 463 2.94 -18.91 12.47
N ASP A 464 1.76 -19.38 12.87
CA ASP A 464 1.48 -19.79 14.26
C ASP A 464 2.29 -21.02 14.69
N ILE A 465 2.46 -21.99 13.80
CA ILE A 465 3.32 -23.16 14.03
C ILE A 465 4.79 -22.74 14.17
N LEU A 466 5.28 -21.83 13.33
CA LEU A 466 6.64 -21.31 13.44
C LEU A 466 6.86 -20.56 14.76
N LEU A 467 5.89 -19.76 15.21
CA LEU A 467 5.91 -19.10 16.52
C LEU A 467 5.86 -20.08 17.69
N GLU A 468 5.10 -21.16 17.56
CA GLU A 468 5.09 -22.22 18.57
C GLU A 468 6.50 -22.80 18.73
N LYS A 469 7.15 -23.13 17.61
CA LYS A 469 8.51 -23.67 17.58
C LYS A 469 9.54 -22.68 18.11
N TRP A 470 9.42 -21.40 17.79
CA TRP A 470 10.24 -20.33 18.38
C TRP A 470 10.24 -20.33 19.92
N ASN A 471 9.14 -20.79 20.54
CA ASN A 471 8.97 -20.83 21.99
C ASN A 471 9.33 -22.20 22.61
N TYR A 472 9.80 -23.18 21.84
CA TYR A 472 10.20 -24.47 22.38
C TYR A 472 11.44 -24.35 23.27
N SER A 473 11.26 -24.62 24.56
CA SER A 473 12.32 -24.52 25.58
C SER A 473 13.52 -25.44 25.37
N PHE A 474 13.36 -26.52 24.58
CA PHE A 474 14.44 -27.47 24.29
C PHE A 474 15.25 -27.09 23.03
N LEU A 475 14.80 -26.09 22.26
CA LEU A 475 15.59 -25.57 21.15
C LEU A 475 16.64 -24.59 21.70
N PRO A 476 17.87 -24.60 21.15
CA PRO A 476 18.87 -23.60 21.52
C PRO A 476 18.41 -22.21 21.12
N LYS A 477 18.88 -21.22 21.87
CA LYS A 477 18.74 -19.82 21.51
C LYS A 477 19.98 -19.36 20.78
N VAL A 478 19.78 -18.42 19.87
CA VAL A 478 20.87 -17.73 19.19
C VAL A 478 20.88 -16.29 19.70
N ASN A 479 22.08 -15.78 19.99
CA ASN A 479 22.30 -14.42 20.49
C ASN A 479 21.41 -14.08 21.71
N ASP A 480 20.56 -13.06 21.58
CA ASP A 480 19.61 -12.58 22.59
C ASP A 480 18.17 -13.06 22.34
N HIS A 481 17.98 -14.01 21.42
CA HIS A 481 16.67 -14.58 21.05
C HIS A 481 15.67 -13.50 20.67
N HIS A 482 16.09 -12.60 19.79
CA HIS A 482 15.36 -11.38 19.46
C HIS A 482 14.73 -11.46 18.08
N LYS A 483 13.39 -11.44 18.03
CA LYS A 483 12.57 -11.72 16.83
C LYS A 483 12.91 -10.91 15.58
N ASN A 484 13.50 -9.73 15.71
CA ASN A 484 13.87 -8.90 14.55
C ASN A 484 15.14 -9.35 13.82
N TYR A 485 15.91 -10.30 14.35
CA TYR A 485 17.14 -10.79 13.70
C TYR A 485 16.89 -12.13 13.01
N ILE A 486 17.34 -12.26 11.76
CA ILE A 486 17.05 -13.44 10.92
C ILE A 486 17.73 -14.69 11.49
N GLU A 487 18.99 -14.58 11.90
CA GLU A 487 19.79 -15.68 12.45
C GLU A 487 19.16 -16.26 13.72
N ASP A 488 18.49 -15.44 14.52
CA ASP A 488 17.89 -15.87 15.77
C ASP A 488 16.77 -16.91 15.58
N TRP A 489 16.19 -16.99 14.39
CA TRP A 489 15.13 -17.95 14.04
C TRP A 489 15.65 -19.31 13.55
N TYR A 490 16.96 -19.48 13.42
CA TYR A 490 17.58 -20.64 12.78
C TYR A 490 17.02 -22.00 13.26
N PHE A 491 16.96 -22.21 14.58
CA PHE A 491 16.45 -23.46 15.16
C PHE A 491 14.94 -23.60 15.04
N ALA A 492 14.18 -22.51 15.05
CA ALA A 492 12.74 -22.54 14.83
C ALA A 492 12.41 -22.96 13.39
N VAL A 493 13.16 -22.43 12.41
CA VAL A 493 13.07 -22.82 10.99
C VAL A 493 13.50 -24.27 10.79
N MET A 494 14.58 -24.72 11.42
CA MET A 494 14.98 -26.14 11.40
C MET A 494 13.88 -27.04 11.97
N ALA A 495 13.32 -26.67 13.11
CA ALA A 495 12.21 -27.40 13.74
C ALA A 495 10.93 -27.36 12.90
N TYR A 496 10.76 -26.36 12.03
CA TYR A 496 9.60 -26.23 11.14
C TYR A 496 9.51 -27.43 10.20
N ASN A 497 10.62 -27.76 9.52
CA ASN A 497 10.72 -28.97 8.69
C ASN A 497 10.97 -30.25 9.50
N GLY A 498 11.55 -30.13 10.70
CA GLY A 498 11.70 -31.21 11.67
C GLY A 498 13.15 -31.45 12.12
N LEU A 499 13.32 -31.90 13.37
CA LEU A 499 14.62 -32.18 13.98
C LEU A 499 15.16 -33.57 13.61
N SER A 500 15.27 -33.85 12.30
CA SER A 500 15.79 -35.12 11.80
C SER A 500 17.20 -34.98 11.25
N LYS A 501 17.93 -36.10 11.13
CA LYS A 501 19.33 -36.13 10.63
C LYS A 501 19.52 -35.44 9.27
N ARG A 502 18.51 -35.44 8.39
CA ARG A 502 18.59 -34.77 7.08
C ARG A 502 18.77 -33.25 7.18
N ASN A 503 18.44 -32.67 8.33
CA ASN A 503 18.57 -31.24 8.60
C ASN A 503 19.82 -30.89 9.43
N ASP A 504 20.72 -31.84 9.67
CA ASP A 504 21.99 -31.62 10.37
C ASP A 504 23.05 -30.97 9.44
N PRO A 505 23.44 -29.70 9.64
CA PRO A 505 24.45 -29.04 8.82
C PRO A 505 25.90 -29.47 9.14
N SER A 506 26.13 -30.25 10.20
CA SER A 506 27.47 -30.66 10.64
C SER A 506 27.99 -31.93 9.96
N ILE A 507 27.17 -32.57 9.14
CA ILE A 507 27.50 -33.81 8.43
C ILE A 507 27.42 -33.61 6.90
N GLU A 508 28.24 -34.35 6.16
CA GLU A 508 28.18 -34.35 4.69
C GLU A 508 26.92 -35.09 4.21
N GLN A 509 26.08 -34.42 3.42
CA GLN A 509 24.81 -34.94 2.90
C GLN A 509 24.63 -34.56 1.42
N GLU A 510 23.78 -35.30 0.70
CA GLU A 510 23.49 -35.02 -0.72
C GLU A 510 22.65 -33.76 -0.92
N GLU A 511 21.73 -33.48 0.02
CA GLU A 511 20.86 -32.32 -0.02
C GLU A 511 21.26 -31.28 1.03
N THR A 512 21.21 -30.01 0.66
CA THR A 512 21.39 -28.89 1.58
C THR A 512 20.31 -28.93 2.66
N PRO A 513 20.67 -28.88 3.96
CA PRO A 513 19.71 -28.87 5.06
C PRO A 513 18.63 -27.79 4.90
N TYR A 514 17.41 -28.08 5.36
CA TYR A 514 16.25 -27.23 5.10
C TYR A 514 16.46 -25.75 5.47
N GLN A 515 16.92 -25.49 6.69
CA GLN A 515 17.14 -24.15 7.21
C GLN A 515 18.25 -23.40 6.47
N GLU A 516 19.25 -24.11 5.93
CA GLU A 516 20.29 -23.50 5.09
C GLU A 516 19.72 -23.04 3.75
N ARG A 517 18.82 -23.82 3.14
CA ARG A 517 18.09 -23.41 1.93
C ARG A 517 17.23 -22.17 2.18
N VAL A 518 16.56 -22.10 3.33
CA VAL A 518 15.77 -20.91 3.72
C VAL A 518 16.68 -19.68 3.81
N LEU A 519 17.83 -19.77 4.50
CA LEU A 519 18.78 -18.66 4.58
C LEU A 519 19.35 -18.28 3.20
N GLU A 520 19.65 -19.27 2.35
CA GLU A 520 20.12 -19.04 0.97
C GLU A 520 19.08 -18.28 0.13
N VAL A 521 17.80 -18.63 0.25
CA VAL A 521 16.71 -17.90 -0.41
C VAL A 521 16.65 -16.46 0.08
N ILE A 522 16.82 -16.20 1.38
CA ILE A 522 16.86 -14.82 1.90
C ILE A 522 18.06 -14.05 1.33
N ARG A 523 19.27 -14.65 1.32
CA ARG A 523 20.48 -14.03 0.74
C ARG A 523 20.27 -13.66 -0.73
N ASN A 524 19.76 -14.60 -1.52
CA ASN A 524 19.66 -14.46 -2.97
C ASN A 524 18.48 -13.59 -3.44
N TYR A 525 17.38 -13.59 -2.69
CA TYR A 525 16.13 -13.00 -3.16
C TYR A 525 15.65 -11.81 -2.30
N SER A 526 15.95 -11.79 -1.00
CA SER A 526 15.78 -10.59 -0.18
C SER A 526 17.01 -9.68 -0.21
N LEU A 527 18.13 -10.14 -0.77
CA LEU A 527 19.38 -9.38 -0.92
C LEU A 527 19.92 -8.87 0.43
N LEU A 528 19.86 -9.73 1.45
CA LEU A 528 20.44 -9.46 2.76
C LEU A 528 21.71 -10.29 2.96
N GLU A 529 22.74 -9.66 3.49
CA GLU A 529 23.95 -10.37 3.92
C GLU A 529 23.66 -11.09 5.24
N ILE A 530 23.60 -12.42 5.20
CA ILE A 530 23.45 -13.27 6.38
C ILE A 530 24.75 -14.02 6.56
N GLY A 531 25.31 -13.98 7.78
CA GLY A 531 26.57 -14.64 8.11
C GLY A 531 26.54 -16.14 7.88
N GLU A 532 27.72 -16.76 7.82
CA GLU A 532 27.83 -18.22 7.79
C GLU A 532 27.34 -18.84 9.10
N THR A 533 26.74 -20.02 9.00
CA THR A 533 26.26 -20.77 10.16
C THR A 533 27.44 -21.19 11.03
N PRO A 534 27.44 -20.86 12.34
CA PRO A 534 28.50 -21.29 13.24
C PRO A 534 28.50 -22.82 13.40
N ALA A 535 29.64 -23.39 13.80
CA ALA A 535 29.71 -24.82 14.08
C ALA A 535 28.74 -25.20 15.21
N LEU A 536 27.90 -26.23 14.97
CA LEU A 536 26.87 -26.67 15.90
C LEU A 536 27.28 -27.98 16.61
N ASP A 537 27.06 -28.08 17.93
CA ASP A 537 27.13 -29.37 18.66
C ASP A 537 25.76 -30.03 18.58
N ILE A 538 25.62 -30.95 17.61
CA ILE A 538 24.38 -31.70 17.38
C ILE A 538 24.58 -33.13 17.88
N ARG A 539 23.61 -33.59 18.66
CA ARG A 539 23.54 -34.95 19.20
C ARG A 539 22.25 -35.61 18.75
N TYR A 540 22.14 -36.90 19.02
CA TYR A 540 20.99 -37.70 18.64
C TYR A 540 20.46 -38.48 19.83
N THR A 541 19.13 -38.61 19.93
CA THR A 541 18.47 -39.43 20.96
C THR A 541 18.96 -40.87 20.96
N ASN A 542 19.34 -41.40 19.79
CA ASN A 542 19.97 -42.70 19.62
C ASN A 542 21.14 -42.60 18.62
N PRO A 543 22.40 -42.77 19.06
CA PRO A 543 23.57 -42.69 18.18
C PRO A 543 23.65 -43.82 17.14
N GLU A 544 23.04 -44.98 17.39
CA GLU A 544 23.05 -46.14 16.47
C GLU A 544 21.94 -46.05 15.41
N LYS A 545 20.86 -45.33 15.72
CA LYS A 545 19.75 -44.98 14.81
C LYS A 545 19.35 -43.52 15.06
N PRO A 546 20.03 -42.57 14.42
CA PRO A 546 19.83 -41.14 14.66
C PRO A 546 18.49 -40.67 14.11
N ASP A 547 17.44 -40.86 14.89
CA ASP A 547 16.06 -40.57 14.48
C ASP A 547 15.68 -39.11 14.78
N VAL A 548 16.14 -38.55 15.91
CA VAL A 548 15.83 -37.18 16.36
C VAL A 548 17.07 -36.46 16.87
N MET A 549 17.31 -35.26 16.36
CA MET A 549 18.36 -34.35 16.83
C MET A 549 18.01 -33.78 18.20
N VAL A 550 19.03 -33.67 19.06
CA VAL A 550 18.97 -33.01 20.36
C VAL A 550 20.20 -32.14 20.54
N PHE A 551 20.03 -31.05 21.27
CA PHE A 551 21.09 -30.07 21.48
C PHE A 551 21.51 -30.07 22.94
N PRO A 552 22.80 -29.90 23.23
CA PRO A 552 23.26 -29.65 24.60
C PRO A 552 22.70 -28.31 25.11
N GLU A 553 22.63 -28.16 26.44
CA GLU A 553 22.27 -26.87 27.05
C GLU A 553 23.32 -25.80 26.70
N GLY A 554 22.86 -24.65 26.20
CA GLY A 554 23.70 -23.49 25.90
C GLY A 554 23.12 -22.61 24.80
N ASP A 555 23.44 -21.32 24.86
CA ASP A 555 23.11 -20.36 23.81
C ASP A 555 24.23 -20.32 22.76
N TYR A 556 23.86 -20.18 21.49
CA TYR A 556 24.79 -20.02 20.38
C TYR A 556 25.02 -18.54 20.09
N VAL A 557 26.29 -18.16 19.87
CA VAL A 557 26.63 -16.81 19.42
C VAL A 557 26.80 -16.82 17.91
N TRP A 558 26.03 -15.99 17.22
CA TRP A 558 26.20 -15.76 15.80
C TRP A 558 26.86 -14.39 15.61
N PRO A 559 28.07 -14.31 15.02
CA PRO A 559 28.79 -13.04 14.90
C PRO A 559 28.02 -11.98 14.12
N THR A 560 27.32 -12.38 13.07
CA THR A 560 26.44 -11.53 12.28
C THR A 560 25.05 -11.47 12.90
N LYS A 561 24.48 -10.26 12.98
CA LYS A 561 23.11 -10.00 13.43
C LYS A 561 22.35 -9.21 12.37
N THR A 562 21.70 -9.89 11.44
CA THR A 562 20.99 -9.27 10.33
C THR A 562 19.55 -8.99 10.74
N ARG A 563 19.24 -7.71 10.94
CA ARG A 563 17.89 -7.25 11.28
C ARG A 563 17.01 -7.25 10.02
N THR A 564 15.77 -7.71 10.14
CA THR A 564 14.74 -7.59 9.08
C THR A 564 14.63 -6.17 8.57
N ARG A 565 14.45 -5.99 7.26
CA ARG A 565 14.32 -4.67 6.63
C ARG A 565 12.92 -4.42 6.06
N GLN A 566 11.97 -5.33 6.33
CA GLN A 566 10.62 -5.31 5.76
C GLN A 566 9.51 -4.92 6.75
N ASN A 567 9.90 -4.44 7.93
CA ASN A 567 8.99 -4.00 8.98
C ASN A 567 9.22 -2.53 9.40
N PHE A 568 9.89 -1.72 8.56
CA PHE A 568 9.99 -0.28 8.83
C PHE A 568 8.59 0.34 8.91
N GLN A 569 8.42 1.28 9.83
CA GLN A 569 7.17 1.97 10.07
C GLN A 569 7.17 3.35 9.39
N VAL A 570 5.99 3.82 8.97
CA VAL A 570 5.83 5.19 8.49
C VAL A 570 6.32 6.16 9.55
N GLY A 571 7.22 7.07 9.17
CA GLY A 571 7.85 7.99 10.11
C GLY A 571 9.26 7.61 10.53
N ASP A 572 9.68 6.35 10.35
CA ASP A 572 11.03 5.91 10.67
C ASP A 572 12.06 6.70 9.86
N VAL A 573 13.12 7.14 10.52
CA VAL A 573 14.30 7.69 9.86
C VAL A 573 15.31 6.56 9.68
N VAL A 574 15.62 6.27 8.42
CA VAL A 574 16.52 5.20 7.98
C VAL A 574 17.61 5.79 7.09
N TYR A 575 18.63 4.98 6.79
CA TYR A 575 19.72 5.36 5.91
C TYR A 575 19.77 4.49 4.68
N THR A 576 20.15 5.08 3.55
CA THR A 576 20.47 4.31 2.34
C THR A 576 21.74 3.51 2.53
N PHE A 577 21.74 2.23 2.19
CA PHE A 577 22.93 1.39 2.23
C PHE A 577 22.74 0.20 1.30
N ASN A 578 23.64 0.01 0.33
CA ASN A 578 23.62 -1.11 -0.60
C ASN A 578 24.95 -1.88 -0.49
N PRO A 579 24.95 -3.13 0.00
CA PRO A 579 26.20 -3.87 0.15
C PRO A 579 26.89 -4.16 -1.19
N TYR A 580 26.16 -4.12 -2.31
CA TYR A 580 26.66 -4.53 -3.63
C TYR A 580 27.02 -3.37 -4.57
N ALA A 581 26.80 -2.11 -4.17
CA ALA A 581 27.17 -0.94 -4.96
C ALA A 581 27.33 0.29 -4.06
N ALA A 582 28.14 1.27 -4.46
CA ALA A 582 28.35 2.52 -3.69
C ALA A 582 27.11 3.45 -3.60
N TYR A 583 25.93 2.99 -4.02
CA TYR A 583 24.69 3.76 -4.05
C TYR A 583 23.44 2.88 -3.92
N SER A 584 22.37 3.49 -3.42
CA SER A 584 21.00 2.96 -3.47
C SER A 584 20.24 3.61 -4.62
N ASN A 585 19.64 2.77 -5.49
CA ASN A 585 18.76 3.28 -6.54
C ASN A 585 17.46 3.83 -5.92
N VAL A 586 17.08 5.03 -6.35
CA VAL A 586 15.81 5.67 -5.99
C VAL A 586 14.95 5.75 -7.25
N ARG A 587 13.75 5.18 -7.17
CA ARG A 587 12.83 5.01 -8.30
C ARG A 587 11.66 5.99 -8.23
N ASP A 588 11.04 6.27 -9.38
CA ASP A 588 9.83 7.09 -9.48
C ASP A 588 8.52 6.32 -9.24
N GLY A 589 8.60 5.01 -9.03
CA GLY A 589 7.51 4.11 -8.62
C GLY A 589 8.06 2.79 -8.08
N VAL A 590 7.20 1.94 -7.53
CA VAL A 590 7.56 0.60 -7.02
C VAL A 590 8.31 -0.22 -8.08
N ASP A 591 7.74 -0.31 -9.28
CA ASP A 591 8.34 -0.96 -10.46
C ASP A 591 8.89 0.02 -11.50
N GLY A 592 9.00 1.31 -11.10
CA GLY A 592 9.42 2.42 -11.93
C GLY A 592 10.91 2.44 -12.27
N ASP A 593 11.30 3.44 -13.04
CA ASP A 593 12.68 3.62 -13.49
C ASP A 593 13.53 4.28 -12.41
N VAL A 594 14.85 4.05 -12.50
CA VAL A 594 15.79 4.69 -11.57
C VAL A 594 15.89 6.17 -11.93
N ARG A 595 15.39 7.03 -11.04
CA ARG A 595 15.42 8.49 -11.20
C ARG A 595 16.73 9.09 -10.71
N LEU A 596 17.26 8.58 -9.60
CA LEU A 596 18.53 9.02 -9.03
C LEU A 596 19.22 7.90 -8.24
N ARG A 597 20.50 8.11 -7.92
CA ARG A 597 21.30 7.21 -7.09
C ARG A 597 21.68 7.95 -5.82
N ALA A 598 21.15 7.52 -4.69
CA ALA A 598 21.48 8.06 -3.39
C ALA A 598 22.76 7.39 -2.88
N GLU A 599 23.74 8.18 -2.49
CA GLU A 599 24.96 7.65 -1.85
C GLU A 599 24.62 6.92 -0.55
N HIS A 600 25.53 6.06 -0.09
CA HIS A 600 25.41 5.44 1.22
C HIS A 600 25.26 6.46 2.36
N TYR A 601 24.55 6.01 3.39
CA TYR A 601 24.29 6.75 4.61
C TYR A 601 23.53 8.07 4.39
N THR A 602 22.73 8.14 3.32
CA THR A 602 21.82 9.28 3.09
C THR A 602 20.58 9.10 3.96
N PRO A 603 20.30 10.03 4.90
CA PRO A 603 19.12 9.92 5.76
C PRO A 603 17.85 10.18 4.96
N VAL A 604 16.90 9.26 5.07
CA VAL A 604 15.57 9.35 4.49
C VAL A 604 14.53 8.91 5.51
N LYS A 605 13.31 9.40 5.37
CA LYS A 605 12.18 9.05 6.21
C LYS A 605 11.23 8.15 5.42
N ILE A 606 10.72 7.09 6.03
CA ILE A 606 9.69 6.25 5.43
C ILE A 606 8.38 7.03 5.35
N VAL A 607 7.84 7.16 4.14
CA VAL A 607 6.57 7.84 3.85
C VAL A 607 5.43 6.84 3.74
N SER A 608 5.65 5.74 3.03
CA SER A 608 4.65 4.71 2.78
C SER A 608 5.30 3.37 2.37
N GLY A 609 4.51 2.32 2.28
CA GLY A 609 4.95 0.94 2.10
C GLY A 609 4.84 0.10 3.39
N PRO A 610 5.30 -1.17 3.37
CA PRO A 610 6.03 -1.83 2.30
C PRO A 610 5.16 -2.19 1.07
N TYR A 611 5.73 -2.10 -0.14
CA TYR A 611 5.11 -2.51 -1.40
C TYR A 611 5.85 -3.66 -2.07
N GLU A 612 5.13 -4.65 -2.59
CA GLU A 612 5.71 -5.75 -3.36
C GLU A 612 5.97 -5.32 -4.83
N THR A 613 7.04 -5.85 -5.42
CA THR A 613 7.38 -5.65 -6.83
C THR A 613 6.80 -6.76 -7.71
N GLU A 614 6.25 -6.40 -8.87
CA GLU A 614 5.79 -7.36 -9.89
C GLU A 614 6.85 -7.63 -10.95
N LYS A 615 7.86 -6.76 -11.09
CA LYS A 615 8.85 -6.80 -12.17
C LYS A 615 9.74 -8.04 -12.17
N ASN A 616 10.12 -8.53 -10.99
CA ASN A 616 10.84 -9.80 -10.85
C ASN A 616 10.17 -10.67 -9.80
N PRO A 617 9.51 -11.78 -10.21
CA PRO A 617 8.78 -12.64 -9.28
C PRO A 617 9.71 -13.34 -8.28
N ASN A 618 11.02 -13.41 -8.53
CA ASN A 618 11.96 -14.00 -7.59
C ASN A 618 12.39 -13.02 -6.49
N ASN A 619 12.36 -11.71 -6.73
CA ASN A 619 12.77 -10.74 -5.70
C ASN A 619 11.79 -10.75 -4.53
N GLN A 620 12.29 -10.87 -3.31
CA GLN A 620 11.50 -10.96 -2.08
C GLN A 620 11.66 -9.74 -1.17
N TYR A 621 12.55 -8.79 -1.51
CA TYR A 621 12.58 -7.48 -0.87
C TYR A 621 11.32 -6.67 -1.23
N VAL A 622 10.98 -5.69 -0.40
CA VAL A 622 9.86 -4.76 -0.61
C VAL A 622 10.38 -3.37 -0.96
N MET A 623 9.53 -2.53 -1.51
CA MET A 623 9.84 -1.13 -1.80
C MET A 623 9.20 -0.23 -0.74
N TYR A 624 9.93 0.76 -0.27
CA TYR A 624 9.41 1.83 0.57
C TYR A 624 9.45 3.14 -0.19
N GLU A 625 8.38 3.92 -0.11
CA GLU A 625 8.45 5.34 -0.47
C GLU A 625 9.19 6.08 0.63
N VAL A 626 10.16 6.89 0.24
CA VAL A 626 10.99 7.64 1.16
C VAL A 626 11.08 9.11 0.76
N GLU A 627 11.21 9.97 1.77
CA GLU A 627 11.49 11.40 1.59
C GLU A 627 12.76 11.79 2.35
N GLY A 628 13.64 12.56 1.74
CA GLY A 628 14.87 12.98 2.40
C GLY A 628 15.87 13.60 1.46
N ASN A 629 16.75 14.43 2.00
CA ASN A 629 17.88 15.00 1.27
C ASN A 629 17.53 15.66 -0.09
N GLY A 630 16.34 16.28 -0.18
CA GLY A 630 15.88 16.99 -1.37
C GLY A 630 15.24 16.12 -2.46
N PHE A 631 14.94 14.85 -2.17
CA PHE A 631 14.21 13.96 -3.08
C PHE A 631 13.09 13.18 -2.39
N THR A 632 12.17 12.69 -3.22
CA THR A 632 11.19 11.66 -2.90
C THR A 632 11.29 10.54 -3.93
N GLY A 633 10.99 9.31 -3.52
CA GLY A 633 10.96 8.16 -4.42
C GLY A 633 10.98 6.83 -3.69
N TYR A 634 11.11 5.73 -4.42
CA TYR A 634 11.04 4.37 -3.88
C TYR A 634 12.42 3.72 -3.78
N ILE A 635 12.72 3.12 -2.63
CA ILE A 635 13.97 2.39 -2.38
C ILE A 635 13.63 0.97 -1.89
N ALA A 636 14.37 -0.02 -2.40
CA ALA A 636 14.25 -1.40 -1.93
C ALA A 636 14.65 -1.51 -0.46
N SER A 637 13.97 -2.36 0.32
CA SER A 637 14.28 -2.60 1.74
C SER A 637 15.71 -3.10 1.94
N SER A 638 16.22 -3.92 1.03
CA SER A 638 17.62 -4.36 1.01
C SER A 638 18.63 -3.22 0.87
N ASN A 639 18.19 -2.06 0.39
CA ASN A 639 19.00 -0.87 0.20
C ASN A 639 18.84 0.19 1.32
N LEU A 640 18.22 -0.20 2.44
CA LEU A 640 17.96 0.63 3.61
C LEU A 640 18.56 0.00 4.87
N MET A 641 18.86 0.80 5.89
CA MET A 641 19.29 0.33 7.21
C MET A 641 18.71 1.22 8.32
N TYR A 642 18.50 0.65 9.50
CA TYR A 642 17.99 1.40 10.65
C TYR A 642 18.95 2.51 11.10
N SER A 643 18.40 3.50 11.80
CA SER A 643 19.19 4.57 12.40
C SER A 643 19.70 4.26 13.80
N ASP A 644 19.23 3.22 14.49
CA ASP A 644 19.75 2.87 15.82
C ASP A 644 21.11 2.16 15.79
N THR A 645 21.52 1.64 14.64
CA THR A 645 22.92 1.29 14.36
C THR A 645 23.81 2.53 14.18
N ILE A 646 23.23 3.70 13.90
CA ILE A 646 23.93 4.95 13.60
C ILE A 646 23.38 6.10 14.46
N LYS A 647 23.98 6.31 15.64
CA LYS A 647 23.55 7.35 16.59
C LYS A 647 23.48 8.74 15.93
N LEU A 648 22.26 9.27 15.81
CA LEU A 648 22.01 10.63 15.34
C LEU A 648 22.52 11.66 16.35
N PHE A 649 23.33 12.60 15.87
CA PHE A 649 23.80 13.72 16.66
C PHE A 649 22.90 14.94 16.41
N PRO A 650 22.29 15.56 17.45
CA PRO A 650 21.34 16.65 17.28
C PRO A 650 21.98 17.91 16.68
N ASP A 651 23.30 18.03 16.76
CA ASP A 651 24.10 19.11 16.19
C ASP A 651 24.65 18.78 14.79
N ILE A 652 24.24 17.65 14.20
CA ILE A 652 24.44 17.33 12.78
C ILE A 652 23.06 17.14 12.15
N VAL A 653 22.62 18.15 11.40
CA VAL A 653 21.25 18.17 10.89
C VAL A 653 21.12 17.38 9.58
N ARG A 654 21.95 17.66 8.54
CA ARG A 654 21.94 17.01 7.20
C ARG A 654 23.26 17.25 6.43
N GLY A 655 23.45 16.60 5.28
CA GLY A 655 24.50 16.89 4.30
C GLY A 655 25.76 16.01 4.43
N GLU A 656 26.86 16.40 3.78
CA GLU A 656 28.08 15.58 3.67
C GLU A 656 28.64 15.15 5.04
N VAL A 657 28.54 16.01 6.05
CA VAL A 657 29.02 15.72 7.41
C VAL A 657 28.20 14.62 8.06
N ALA A 658 26.88 14.60 7.87
CA ALA A 658 26.02 13.54 8.39
C ALA A 658 26.40 12.19 7.79
N ARG A 659 26.62 12.15 6.46
CA ARG A 659 27.08 10.94 5.76
C ARG A 659 28.44 10.46 6.25
N ALA A 660 29.41 11.37 6.37
CA ALA A 660 30.76 11.03 6.83
C ALA A 660 30.76 10.47 8.25
N VAL A 661 29.97 11.08 9.14
CA VAL A 661 29.85 10.61 10.52
C VAL A 661 29.13 9.27 10.59
N ALA A 662 28.06 9.09 9.83
CA ALA A 662 27.33 7.83 9.75
C ALA A 662 28.20 6.68 9.20
N TYR A 663 28.95 6.93 8.14
CA TYR A 663 29.95 6.00 7.59
C TYR A 663 30.97 5.57 8.66
N LEU A 664 31.56 6.55 9.35
CA LEU A 664 32.56 6.30 10.39
C LEU A 664 31.97 5.70 11.68
N GLN A 665 30.66 5.84 11.92
CA GLN A 665 29.94 5.13 12.99
C GLN A 665 29.74 3.66 12.64
N ASN A 666 29.38 3.38 11.39
CA ASN A 666 29.21 2.00 10.92
C ASN A 666 30.53 1.21 10.97
N LEU A 667 31.67 1.87 10.74
CA LEU A 667 33.00 1.31 10.94
C LEU A 667 33.48 1.33 12.41
N GLU A 668 32.61 1.70 13.35
CA GLU A 668 32.91 1.85 14.78
C GLU A 668 34.07 2.82 15.13
N VAL A 669 34.43 3.71 14.20
CA VAL A 669 35.51 4.70 14.36
C VAL A 669 35.05 5.89 15.22
N ILE A 670 33.81 6.34 15.05
CA ILE A 670 33.23 7.51 15.74
C ILE A 670 32.03 7.11 16.61
N ASN A 671 31.96 7.61 17.85
CA ASN A 671 30.80 7.43 18.75
C ASN A 671 30.24 8.75 19.33
N GLY A 672 30.85 9.89 18.98
CA GLY A 672 30.53 11.21 19.54
C GLY A 672 30.83 11.34 21.03
N TYR A 673 30.19 12.30 21.69
CA TYR A 673 30.36 12.56 23.12
C TYR A 673 29.26 11.88 23.96
N THR A 674 29.53 11.73 25.25
CA THR A 674 28.61 11.11 26.23
C THR A 674 27.31 11.90 26.41
N ASP A 675 27.32 13.21 26.12
CA ASP A 675 26.15 14.08 26.14
C ASP A 675 25.24 13.93 24.89
N GLY A 676 25.61 13.06 23.96
CA GLY A 676 24.84 12.81 22.74
C GLY A 676 25.17 13.75 21.57
N THR A 677 26.16 14.64 21.69
CA THR A 677 26.58 15.57 20.62
C THR A 677 27.78 15.07 19.82
N PHE A 678 27.96 15.57 18.58
CA PHE A 678 29.18 15.35 17.79
C PHE A 678 30.18 16.50 17.90
N ARG A 679 29.69 17.73 18.08
CA ARG A 679 30.40 19.01 18.11
C ARG A 679 31.16 19.31 16.82
N PRO A 680 30.47 19.40 15.66
CA PRO A 680 31.12 19.43 14.34
C PRO A 680 32.09 20.59 14.13
N ASN A 681 31.83 21.74 14.76
CA ASN A 681 32.60 22.97 14.58
C ASN A 681 33.76 23.15 15.58
N GLU A 682 33.90 22.25 16.56
CA GLU A 682 35.04 22.31 17.48
C GLU A 682 36.34 21.95 16.75
N PRO A 683 37.43 22.71 16.96
CA PRO A 683 38.76 22.32 16.51
C PRO A 683 39.17 20.95 17.08
N LEU A 684 39.76 20.11 16.24
CA LEU A 684 40.17 18.75 16.61
C LEU A 684 41.53 18.79 17.32
N LEU A 685 41.59 18.21 18.52
CA LEU A 685 42.85 18.00 19.25
C LEU A 685 43.65 16.85 18.62
N ARG A 686 44.98 16.91 18.72
CA ARG A 686 45.87 15.85 18.23
C ARG A 686 45.56 14.48 18.85
N ARG A 687 45.21 14.42 20.15
CA ARG A 687 44.75 13.17 20.79
C ARG A 687 43.46 12.61 20.20
N HIS A 688 42.54 13.47 19.74
CA HIS A 688 41.30 13.00 19.12
C HIS A 688 41.59 12.42 17.73
N ALA A 689 42.48 13.06 16.96
CA ALA A 689 42.91 12.53 15.67
C ALA A 689 43.64 11.18 15.81
N ALA A 690 44.50 11.03 16.83
CA ALA A 690 45.17 9.76 17.12
C ALA A 690 44.18 8.62 17.36
N LYS A 691 43.20 8.84 18.25
CA LYS A 691 42.15 7.85 18.53
C LYS A 691 41.38 7.42 17.29
N LEU A 692 41.03 8.37 16.42
CA LEU A 692 40.30 8.07 15.17
C LEU A 692 41.16 7.25 14.20
N LEU A 693 42.46 7.56 14.07
CA LEU A 693 43.38 6.81 13.22
C LEU A 693 43.64 5.39 13.73
N VAL A 694 43.87 5.24 15.04
CA VAL A 694 44.09 3.93 15.67
C VAL A 694 42.91 3.01 15.45
N LYS A 695 41.68 3.51 15.67
CA LYS A 695 40.46 2.75 15.39
C LYS A 695 40.31 2.41 13.91
N ALA A 696 40.48 3.40 13.01
CA ALA A 696 40.30 3.19 11.57
C ALA A 696 41.31 2.19 10.98
N LEU A 697 42.52 2.08 11.56
CA LEU A 697 43.56 1.18 11.10
C LEU A 697 43.63 -0.15 11.89
N GLY A 698 42.78 -0.33 12.92
CA GLY A 698 42.82 -1.51 13.79
C GLY A 698 44.17 -1.73 14.48
N LEU A 699 44.87 -0.66 14.88
CA LEU A 699 46.22 -0.74 15.42
C LEU A 699 46.25 -1.03 16.92
N GLU A 700 47.25 -1.79 17.33
CA GLU A 700 47.58 -2.05 18.74
C GLU A 700 49.02 -1.60 19.04
N LEU A 701 49.33 -1.34 20.30
CA LEU A 701 50.69 -0.95 20.68
C LEU A 701 51.62 -2.18 20.62
N PRO A 702 52.73 -2.14 19.85
CA PRO A 702 53.67 -3.25 19.84
C PRO A 702 54.27 -3.48 21.24
N GLU A 703 54.31 -4.73 21.71
CA GLU A 703 54.68 -5.09 23.10
C GLU A 703 56.04 -4.51 23.55
N ASP A 704 57.02 -4.46 22.63
CA ASP A 704 58.38 -3.98 22.92
C ASP A 704 58.58 -2.47 22.70
N TYR A 705 57.55 -1.73 22.27
CA TYR A 705 57.70 -0.31 21.96
C TYR A 705 57.81 0.54 23.22
N GLN A 706 58.88 1.32 23.30
CA GLN A 706 59.08 2.31 24.36
C GLN A 706 58.76 3.70 23.82
N VAL A 707 57.73 4.33 24.39
CA VAL A 707 57.30 5.70 24.05
C VAL A 707 58.45 6.67 24.27
N LYS A 708 58.78 7.43 23.23
CA LYS A 708 59.93 8.36 23.21
C LYS A 708 59.51 9.79 23.54
N ALA A 709 58.25 10.12 23.33
CA ALA A 709 57.70 11.44 23.61
C ALA A 709 57.85 11.80 25.09
N THR A 710 58.26 13.05 25.32
CA THR A 710 58.59 13.55 26.67
C THR A 710 57.44 14.27 27.38
N ASP A 711 56.32 14.48 26.69
CA ASP A 711 55.19 15.29 27.13
C ASP A 711 53.92 14.48 27.44
N MET A 712 54.04 13.15 27.55
CA MET A 712 52.96 12.23 27.97
C MET A 712 53.50 11.08 28.82
N LYS A 713 52.68 10.52 29.72
CA LYS A 713 53.00 9.34 30.55
C LYS A 713 51.79 8.38 30.66
N PRO A 714 52.02 7.09 30.99
CA PRO A 714 50.94 6.13 31.19
C PRO A 714 49.87 6.65 32.16
N GLY A 715 48.60 6.53 31.78
CA GLY A 715 47.44 7.04 32.52
C GLY A 715 47.02 8.47 32.15
N ASP A 716 47.82 9.22 31.37
CA ASP A 716 47.34 10.48 30.80
C ASP A 716 46.20 10.25 29.80
N LEU A 717 45.28 11.22 29.68
CA LEU A 717 44.15 11.11 28.77
C LEU A 717 44.60 10.94 27.31
N GLY A 718 44.24 9.81 26.70
CA GLY A 718 44.61 9.47 25.33
C GLY A 718 46.05 8.97 25.17
N TYR A 719 46.71 8.56 26.26
CA TYR A 719 48.08 8.02 26.21
C TYR A 719 48.21 6.85 25.22
N ASP A 720 47.33 5.86 25.31
CA ASP A 720 47.45 4.63 24.51
C ASP A 720 47.37 4.94 23.00
N ASP A 721 46.36 5.69 22.57
CA ASP A 721 46.19 6.09 21.16
C ASP A 721 47.39 6.90 20.64
N MET A 722 47.93 7.79 21.49
CA MET A 722 49.08 8.63 21.15
C MET A 722 50.38 7.82 21.10
N ALA A 723 50.55 6.84 21.98
CA ALA A 723 51.68 5.91 21.99
C ALA A 723 51.67 5.04 20.73
N ILE A 724 50.50 4.51 20.35
CA ILE A 724 50.32 3.72 19.12
C ILE A 724 50.71 4.59 17.92
N THR A 725 50.17 5.80 17.81
CA THR A 725 50.51 6.66 16.66
C THR A 725 51.98 7.10 16.63
N GLU A 726 52.69 7.15 17.76
CA GLU A 726 54.15 7.32 17.79
C GLU A 726 54.88 6.05 17.31
N ALA A 727 54.44 4.88 17.75
CA ALA A 727 55.01 3.58 17.37
C ALA A 727 54.98 3.34 15.86
N TYR A 728 53.87 3.70 15.22
CA TYR A 728 53.69 3.60 13.77
C TYR A 728 54.20 4.83 12.99
N GLY A 729 54.87 5.79 13.66
CA GLY A 729 55.45 6.97 13.00
C GLY A 729 54.43 7.95 12.41
N LEU A 730 53.16 7.83 12.80
CA LEU A 730 52.07 8.70 12.35
C LEU A 730 52.20 10.09 13.00
N MET A 731 52.53 10.14 14.29
CA MET A 731 52.66 11.37 15.08
C MET A 731 53.93 11.42 15.93
N GLY A 732 54.32 12.62 16.39
CA GLY A 732 55.32 12.82 17.44
C GLY A 732 56.80 12.72 17.05
N ASN A 733 57.15 11.87 16.07
CA ASN A 733 58.50 11.63 15.52
C ASN A 733 59.64 11.75 16.57
N GLY A 734 59.44 11.19 17.77
CA GLY A 734 60.45 11.05 18.83
C GLY A 734 60.76 12.29 19.68
N GLY A 735 59.90 13.31 19.72
CA GLY A 735 60.12 14.52 20.53
C GLY A 735 58.98 14.86 21.51
N LYS A 736 57.92 15.48 20.97
CA LYS A 736 56.71 15.86 21.70
C LYS A 736 55.49 15.53 20.87
N LEU A 737 54.49 14.92 21.49
CA LEU A 737 53.23 14.48 20.87
C LEU A 737 52.19 15.60 20.85
N ARG A 738 52.24 16.50 21.84
CA ARG A 738 51.40 17.71 22.00
C ARG A 738 49.90 17.37 21.97
N PRO A 739 49.41 16.49 22.84
CA PRO A 739 48.04 15.93 22.76
C PRO A 739 46.94 17.00 22.83
N ASP A 740 47.18 18.11 23.55
CA ASP A 740 46.26 19.24 23.73
C ASP A 740 46.37 20.34 22.66
N GLU A 741 47.31 20.25 21.72
CA GLU A 741 47.34 21.19 20.59
C GLU A 741 46.29 20.80 19.55
N HIS A 742 45.71 21.80 18.89
CA HIS A 742 44.80 21.60 17.77
C HIS A 742 45.56 21.15 16.52
N LEU A 743 44.99 20.22 15.77
CA LEU A 743 45.55 19.72 14.53
C LEU A 743 45.35 20.74 13.40
N THR A 744 46.42 21.14 12.72
CA THR A 744 46.33 22.01 11.53
C THR A 744 46.02 21.23 10.27
N ARG A 745 45.53 21.92 9.22
CA ARG A 745 45.24 21.30 7.92
C ARG A 745 46.48 20.67 7.27
N ALA A 746 47.64 21.33 7.37
CA ALA A 746 48.89 20.73 6.90
C ALA A 746 49.25 19.45 7.69
N GLN A 747 49.14 19.48 9.02
CA GLN A 747 49.41 18.29 9.83
C GLN A 747 48.42 17.15 9.54
N MET A 748 47.14 17.46 9.32
CA MET A 748 46.12 16.51 8.89
C MET A 748 46.50 15.83 7.57
N ALA A 749 46.97 16.60 6.57
CA ALA A 749 47.43 16.02 5.31
C ALA A 749 48.58 15.04 5.51
N ALA A 750 49.59 15.43 6.29
CA ALA A 750 50.74 14.58 6.55
C ALA A 750 50.37 13.27 7.26
N ILE A 751 49.47 13.30 8.26
CA ILE A 751 49.09 12.08 8.98
C ILE A 751 48.20 11.15 8.14
N LEU A 752 47.31 11.68 7.30
CA LEU A 752 46.49 10.85 6.41
C LEU A 752 47.33 10.17 5.33
N VAL A 753 48.28 10.89 4.72
CA VAL A 753 49.18 10.30 3.71
C VAL A 753 50.11 9.26 4.34
N ARG A 754 50.60 9.48 5.56
CA ARG A 754 51.38 8.45 6.28
C ARG A 754 50.57 7.20 6.61
N ALA A 755 49.34 7.38 7.08
CA ALA A 755 48.46 6.28 7.47
C ALA A 755 47.95 5.48 6.26
N PHE A 756 47.51 6.18 5.22
CA PHE A 756 46.70 5.60 4.14
C PHE A 756 47.29 5.85 2.74
N GLY A 757 48.53 6.34 2.63
CA GLY A 757 49.16 6.62 1.34
C GLY A 757 49.29 5.41 0.41
N HIS A 758 49.14 4.19 0.94
CA HIS A 758 49.07 2.97 0.15
C HIS A 758 47.74 2.80 -0.61
N LEU A 759 46.66 3.45 -0.16
CA LEU A 759 45.36 3.51 -0.84
C LEU A 759 45.29 4.66 -1.86
N MET A 760 46.26 5.56 -1.86
CA MET A 760 46.21 6.79 -2.66
C MET A 760 46.99 6.65 -3.97
N GLU A 761 46.40 7.13 -5.06
CA GLU A 761 47.11 7.27 -6.32
C GLU A 761 48.22 8.32 -6.20
N LYS A 762 49.36 8.04 -6.84
CA LYS A 762 50.47 9.00 -6.90
C LYS A 762 50.12 10.16 -7.82
N PRO A 763 50.32 11.42 -7.40
CA PRO A 763 50.02 12.58 -8.23
C PRO A 763 50.72 12.53 -9.59
N THR A 764 49.93 12.60 -10.66
CA THR A 764 50.44 12.74 -12.03
C THR A 764 50.65 14.20 -12.44
N THR A 765 50.07 15.13 -11.68
CA THR A 765 50.19 16.58 -11.87
C THR A 765 50.41 17.29 -10.55
N LYS A 766 51.03 18.46 -10.63
CA LYS A 766 51.19 19.38 -9.49
C LYS A 766 49.99 20.31 -9.43
N TYR A 767 49.24 20.27 -8.33
CA TYR A 767 48.15 21.20 -8.07
C TYR A 767 48.72 22.54 -7.57
N SER A 768 48.18 23.63 -8.10
CA SER A 768 48.49 24.98 -7.63
C SER A 768 47.46 25.38 -6.57
N PHE A 769 47.92 25.87 -5.43
CA PHE A 769 47.10 26.45 -4.37
C PHE A 769 47.46 27.91 -4.20
N GLN A 770 46.49 28.77 -3.90
CA GLN A 770 46.74 30.21 -3.70
C GLN A 770 47.70 30.51 -2.55
N ASP A 771 47.77 29.64 -1.55
CA ASP A 771 48.48 29.87 -0.28
C ASP A 771 49.45 28.76 0.14
N VAL A 772 49.78 27.84 -0.76
CA VAL A 772 50.79 26.79 -0.56
C VAL A 772 51.67 26.71 -1.81
N ASP A 773 52.94 27.08 -1.67
CA ASP A 773 53.94 26.93 -2.73
C ASP A 773 54.64 25.55 -2.68
N GLU A 774 55.31 25.15 -3.77
CA GLU A 774 55.97 23.84 -3.89
C GLU A 774 57.10 23.61 -2.87
N THR A 775 57.63 24.66 -2.23
CA THR A 775 58.67 24.55 -1.20
C THR A 775 58.10 24.40 0.20
N PHE A 776 56.77 24.45 0.36
CA PHE A 776 56.11 24.22 1.64
C PHE A 776 56.41 22.79 2.14
N TRP A 777 56.72 22.66 3.43
CA TRP A 777 57.34 21.46 4.01
C TRP A 777 56.60 20.13 3.76
N ASN A 778 55.28 20.18 3.53
CA ASN A 778 54.45 19.03 3.18
C ASN A 778 53.60 19.25 1.93
N TYR A 779 54.11 20.04 0.97
CA TYR A 779 53.44 20.27 -0.31
C TYR A 779 53.04 18.94 -0.98
N GLU A 780 53.92 17.93 -0.98
CA GLU A 780 53.64 16.63 -1.59
C GLU A 780 52.46 15.89 -0.94
N ASP A 781 52.32 15.97 0.39
CA ASP A 781 51.17 15.36 1.09
C ASP A 781 49.87 16.07 0.71
N ILE A 782 49.90 17.41 0.65
CA ILE A 782 48.76 18.24 0.25
C ILE A 782 48.37 17.96 -1.21
N ASN A 783 49.36 17.87 -2.09
CA ASN A 783 49.20 17.55 -3.50
C ASN A 783 48.59 16.15 -3.69
N THR A 784 49.03 15.17 -2.88
CA THR A 784 48.47 13.81 -2.86
C THR A 784 46.99 13.80 -2.49
N LEU A 785 46.60 14.54 -1.45
CA LEU A 785 45.19 14.65 -1.08
C LEU A 785 44.33 15.33 -2.15
N ALA A 786 44.86 16.34 -2.85
CA ALA A 786 44.12 17.02 -3.91
C ALA A 786 43.94 16.14 -5.15
N HIS A 787 44.98 15.40 -5.53
CA HIS A 787 44.93 14.45 -6.63
C HIS A 787 43.85 13.39 -6.43
N ASN A 788 43.77 12.85 -5.21
CA ASN A 788 42.78 11.84 -4.82
C ASN A 788 41.42 12.45 -4.42
N LYS A 789 41.20 13.76 -4.66
CA LYS A 789 39.96 14.50 -4.33
C LYS A 789 39.53 14.43 -2.85
N ILE A 790 40.46 14.11 -1.95
CA ILE A 790 40.23 14.11 -0.50
C ILE A 790 40.07 15.57 -0.02
N THR A 791 40.89 16.49 -0.55
CA THR A 791 40.71 17.94 -0.37
C THR A 791 40.30 18.62 -1.67
N ILE A 792 39.34 19.54 -1.57
CA ILE A 792 38.79 20.32 -2.68
C ILE A 792 38.87 21.84 -2.44
N ALA A 793 39.49 22.27 -1.34
CA ALA A 793 39.55 23.67 -0.94
C ALA A 793 40.77 24.40 -1.53
N ASP A 794 40.52 25.53 -2.19
CA ASP A 794 41.51 26.53 -2.60
C ASP A 794 41.01 27.93 -2.18
N PRO A 795 41.73 28.71 -1.35
CA PRO A 795 43.02 28.41 -0.71
C PRO A 795 42.99 27.19 0.22
N PHE A 796 44.09 26.45 0.32
CA PHE A 796 44.22 25.25 1.15
C PHE A 796 44.23 25.57 2.64
N ARG A 797 44.73 26.72 3.07
CA ARG A 797 44.81 27.20 4.47
C ARG A 797 45.63 26.27 5.37
N PRO A 798 46.93 26.04 5.08
CA PRO A 798 47.73 25.01 5.78
C PRO A 798 47.85 25.22 7.30
N SER A 799 47.81 26.47 7.75
CA SER A 799 47.99 26.83 9.17
C SER A 799 46.69 26.87 9.97
N THR A 800 45.51 26.76 9.35
CA THR A 800 44.25 26.77 10.11
C THR A 800 43.99 25.41 10.74
N THR A 801 43.32 25.42 11.89
CA THR A 801 42.93 24.20 12.61
C THR A 801 41.80 23.49 11.87
N VAL A 802 41.83 22.16 11.89
CA VAL A 802 40.77 21.30 11.33
C VAL A 802 39.66 21.13 12.36
N THR A 803 38.40 21.31 11.96
CA THR A 803 37.25 20.99 12.82
C THR A 803 36.96 19.49 12.82
N ARG A 804 36.21 19.01 13.82
CA ARG A 804 35.76 17.61 13.89
C ARG A 804 35.02 17.17 12.63
N SER A 805 34.13 18.00 12.08
CA SER A 805 33.41 17.70 10.83
C SER A 805 34.34 17.63 9.62
N GLN A 806 35.31 18.54 9.52
CA GLN A 806 36.28 18.53 8.43
C GLN A 806 37.15 17.28 8.47
N PHE A 807 37.62 16.88 9.65
CA PHE A 807 38.42 15.65 9.79
C PHE A 807 37.60 14.40 9.43
N ALA A 808 36.34 14.32 9.87
CA ALA A 808 35.45 13.22 9.49
C ALA A 808 35.28 13.12 7.96
N LEU A 809 35.09 14.25 7.27
CA LEU A 809 35.02 14.29 5.80
C LEU A 809 36.30 13.79 5.15
N PHE A 810 37.47 14.24 5.62
CA PHE A 810 38.75 13.80 5.05
C PHE A 810 39.00 12.31 5.29
N LEU A 811 38.71 11.81 6.49
CA LEU A 811 38.89 10.41 6.83
C LEU A 811 37.93 9.52 6.05
N GLN A 812 36.64 9.87 5.97
CA GLN A 812 35.66 9.13 5.16
C GLN A 812 36.10 9.05 3.68
N ARG A 813 36.47 10.17 3.06
CA ARG A 813 36.97 10.18 1.67
C ARG A 813 38.22 9.33 1.47
N THR A 814 39.07 9.24 2.49
CA THR A 814 40.29 8.43 2.45
C THR A 814 39.96 6.94 2.50
N LEU A 815 39.08 6.52 3.43
CA LEU A 815 38.70 5.12 3.59
C LEU A 815 37.89 4.58 2.41
N GLN A 816 37.08 5.42 1.75
CA GLN A 816 36.35 5.03 0.55
C GLN A 816 37.25 4.72 -0.67
N LEU A 817 38.55 5.05 -0.62
CA LEU A 817 39.49 4.60 -1.65
C LEU A 817 39.77 3.10 -1.58
N GLU A 818 39.48 2.44 -0.45
CA GLU A 818 39.61 0.99 -0.31
C GLU A 818 38.47 0.23 -1.00
N GLU A 819 37.32 0.88 -1.17
CA GLU A 819 36.10 0.30 -1.78
C GLU A 819 36.07 0.42 -3.32
N ASN A 820 37.00 1.18 -3.92
CA ASN A 820 37.10 1.40 -5.38
C ASN A 820 38.32 0.71 -5.95
#